data_AF-E1X4L6-F1
#
_entry.id   AF-E1X4L6-F1
#
_cell.length_a   1.000
_cell.length_b   1.000
_cell.length_c   1.000
_cell.angle_alpha   90.00
_cell.angle_beta   90.00
_cell.angle_gamma   90.00
#
_symmetry.space_group_name_H-M   'P 1'
#
loop_
_entity.id
_entity.type
_entity.pdbx_description
1 polymer ?
#
loop_
_entity_poly.entity_id
_entity_poly.type
_entity_poly.pdbx_seq_one_letter_code
_entity_poly.pdbx_strand_id
1 'polypeptide(L)'
;MNYRPIILVTLLLASCGKSDIPTSSSALLEEGQEQVSDELQDSSTALLSPRFYNLPVTKFFFKKEALPSRDKRYVEIQFKLSDPKIHNNRHHPNGLKEILIKGKEVILTPGHQQGLFEQLHEMSDIEKVIIEAESIELTEKLSIPGASLELSAQSLDLSKGGQIDITPMDFSAKASGKNAGLSGQDAGVINLNIDHINFKSDRKEPLFILNGGRGQDGSLAEKGANGSKYRDLGGGVVYKEIITEECDILDPIRDRFDKRLICSEYTRREGTNGWPSNGAAGIPGSKPGVGGKGGVLLKKTSIPAELVLINGGESGKSSGVAKGGEAGVPKTAYHQVIYVDRHRRTHIRSNVSRTYHKGQDVESPSAESAFGEKGAQVIQEEKLSWVREGYLEKELLYGNDLYINNHIEEAKESFNKISKGILKLKNTESESLKINSIKGKLTESLVKINSQKDYFGHSVNWVPNYSLEANYSKFKSDLDHSFRAIYLSYWIKNSQKSLESKVEAIGQLQDNLLGRIEQSKENYNGLISKIPILKEKIDEFRVEQDFFAREVARVEAEINRMAANNVNSRNKTSFLKKALRTVSAISTVIPAGQPALGLVGSSLGIVAANIGEERSLSEIIKDSKSIYNNFKKMDIENSSHNWNEAWSKVKLSRVKEIENKDELKQYISDVTDFSAPIVKEIQAQAELWKSREVPKSEVDAEIRKIKASHTLFKSLTKNLENYMAKKKALVEEVNIVQQEISKALSVIQVSFDQISEVSYQKSTLLEGSDINITPLLDEIETEAKNRLLRYHYEMARAFEYRLLRPYPRNINLDSILEKLKMIVSIDKQAELSSMDYESLKSLYTNELSWIVDMTLSELNKEGLPLQRETVLRLSDSEVAALNNGDHIYLDLKSKEVFASDMEDIRINNIVIEDMDVQSSGRIGQSAELSLEIAYSGESFLKKGGQYYFFEKDVDAQKTRWGATLDLISGQSSVIESSPSAESLIRTLIGENSDEELMLLSRPGGLTQLKVKVRQNSFPKVDLKLEGARIRIVYDYNIF
;
A
#
# COMPACT_ATOMS: atom_id res chain seq x y z
N MET A 1 45.79 -29.71 -32.21
CA MET A 1 45.84 -30.59 -31.02
C MET A 1 44.41 -30.71 -30.51
N ASN A 2 43.64 -31.63 -31.09
CA ASN A 2 43.49 -33.04 -30.70
C ASN A 2 42.36 -33.14 -29.67
N TYR A 3 41.16 -33.67 -29.90
CA TYR A 3 40.51 -34.36 -31.01
C TYR A 3 39.01 -33.99 -30.91
N ARG A 4 38.40 -33.50 -31.99
CA ARG A 4 37.02 -33.92 -32.34
C ARG A 4 37.18 -35.31 -33.02
N PRO A 5 36.20 -36.24 -33.10
CA PRO A 5 34.92 -35.90 -33.74
C PRO A 5 33.67 -36.82 -33.57
N ILE A 6 32.52 -36.24 -33.94
CA ILE A 6 31.48 -36.72 -34.88
C ILE A 6 30.70 -38.02 -34.56
N ILE A 7 29.41 -37.98 -34.90
CA ILE A 7 28.60 -38.97 -35.67
C ILE A 7 27.13 -38.75 -35.24
N LEU A 8 26.11 -38.54 -36.06
CA LEU A 8 25.84 -38.44 -37.52
C LEU A 8 24.40 -37.84 -37.55
N VAL A 9 23.97 -36.85 -38.35
CA VAL A 9 23.87 -36.80 -39.82
C VAL A 9 23.15 -38.05 -40.36
N THR A 10 22.00 -37.95 -41.01
CA THR A 10 21.91 -37.97 -42.49
C THR A 10 20.47 -37.65 -42.92
N LEU A 11 20.24 -36.62 -43.74
CA LEU A 11 20.39 -36.52 -45.22
C LEU A 11 19.11 -37.01 -45.95
N LEU A 12 18.39 -36.20 -46.76
CA LEU A 12 18.71 -35.46 -48.01
C LEU A 12 18.35 -36.26 -49.29
N LEU A 13 17.87 -35.50 -50.29
CA LEU A 13 18.03 -35.66 -51.76
C LEU A 13 16.98 -36.43 -52.57
N ALA A 14 16.38 -35.72 -53.53
CA ALA A 14 16.78 -35.75 -54.95
C ALA A 14 16.19 -34.49 -55.63
N SER A 15 16.92 -33.54 -56.24
CA SER A 15 17.97 -33.56 -57.28
C SER A 15 17.40 -33.24 -58.68
N CYS A 16 17.88 -32.10 -59.22
CA CYS A 16 18.22 -31.74 -60.61
C CYS A 16 17.19 -32.00 -61.74
N GLY A 17 16.96 -31.14 -62.74
CA GLY A 17 17.60 -29.90 -63.18
C GLY A 17 17.40 -29.71 -64.70
N LYS A 18 17.28 -28.44 -65.11
CA LYS A 18 17.55 -27.82 -66.45
C LYS A 18 16.60 -28.05 -67.65
N SER A 19 16.03 -26.95 -68.16
CA SER A 19 16.50 -26.26 -69.39
C SER A 19 15.77 -24.91 -69.62
N ASP A 20 16.49 -23.97 -70.24
CA ASP A 20 16.38 -22.49 -70.33
C ASP A 20 15.20 -21.96 -71.22
N ILE A 21 14.43 -20.89 -70.87
CA ILE A 21 14.57 -19.40 -71.12
C ILE A 21 14.53 -19.03 -72.65
N PRO A 22 13.97 -17.90 -73.20
CA PRO A 22 13.52 -16.58 -72.65
C PRO A 22 12.23 -15.89 -73.23
N THR A 23 11.82 -14.80 -72.55
CA THR A 23 11.15 -13.53 -73.01
C THR A 23 9.93 -13.54 -73.96
N SER A 24 8.82 -12.94 -73.51
CA SER A 24 8.19 -11.77 -74.17
C SER A 24 6.93 -11.29 -73.45
N SER A 25 6.87 -9.98 -73.23
CA SER A 25 5.66 -9.18 -73.01
C SER A 25 4.74 -9.18 -74.23
N SER A 26 3.43 -9.41 -74.06
CA SER A 26 2.33 -8.55 -74.56
C SER A 26 0.97 -9.26 -74.48
N ALA A 27 0.08 -8.68 -73.66
CA ALA A 27 -1.29 -8.31 -73.99
C ALA A 27 -2.31 -9.34 -74.53
N LEU A 28 -3.35 -9.49 -73.69
CA LEU A 28 -4.80 -9.45 -73.97
C LEU A 28 -5.57 -10.74 -74.24
N LEU A 29 -6.84 -10.65 -73.81
CA LEU A 29 -7.96 -11.60 -73.78
C LEU A 29 -7.99 -12.43 -72.48
N GLU A 30 -9.03 -12.43 -71.65
CA GLU A 30 -10.39 -11.89 -71.75
C GLU A 30 -10.99 -11.93 -70.32
N GLU A 31 -11.99 -11.10 -70.08
CA GLU A 31 -12.70 -10.92 -68.81
C GLU A 31 -13.23 -12.23 -68.22
N GLY A 32 -12.82 -12.51 -66.98
CA GLY A 32 -13.42 -13.51 -66.12
C GLY A 32 -13.45 -12.98 -64.70
N GLN A 33 -14.55 -12.31 -64.35
CA GLN A 33 -14.85 -11.87 -62.99
C GLN A 33 -14.82 -13.07 -62.03
N GLU A 34 -13.75 -13.24 -61.25
CA GLU A 34 -13.82 -14.01 -60.01
C GLU A 34 -14.46 -13.11 -58.95
N GLN A 35 -15.78 -13.18 -58.89
CA GLN A 35 -16.59 -12.67 -57.80
C GLN A 35 -16.07 -13.25 -56.47
N VAL A 36 -15.36 -12.42 -55.71
CA VAL A 36 -15.44 -12.47 -54.26
C VAL A 36 -16.91 -12.31 -53.95
N SER A 37 -17.57 -13.39 -53.53
CA SER A 37 -18.98 -13.33 -53.17
C SER A 37 -19.13 -12.40 -51.97
N ASP A 38 -19.51 -11.17 -52.25
CA ASP A 38 -20.05 -10.23 -51.30
C ASP A 38 -21.05 -10.96 -50.40
N GLU A 39 -20.89 -10.76 -49.08
CA GLU A 39 -21.96 -10.96 -48.14
C GLU A 39 -23.12 -10.05 -48.56
N LEU A 40 -23.99 -10.55 -49.45
CA LEU A 40 -25.32 -9.99 -49.68
C LEU A 40 -26.00 -9.91 -48.32
N GLN A 41 -26.04 -8.69 -47.81
CA GLN A 41 -26.72 -8.30 -46.59
C GLN A 41 -28.15 -8.81 -46.68
N ASP A 42 -28.51 -9.67 -45.73
CA ASP A 42 -29.90 -10.02 -45.46
C ASP A 42 -30.58 -8.80 -44.82
N SER A 43 -30.84 -7.77 -45.64
CA SER A 43 -31.55 -6.53 -45.27
C SER A 43 -33.03 -6.77 -44.95
N SER A 44 -33.48 -8.03 -45.02
CA SER A 44 -34.87 -8.43 -44.91
C SER A 44 -35.33 -8.77 -43.48
N THR A 45 -34.41 -8.89 -42.51
CA THR A 45 -34.76 -9.31 -41.15
C THR A 45 -34.34 -8.30 -40.07
N ALA A 46 -35.29 -7.90 -39.24
CA ALA A 46 -35.04 -7.06 -38.07
C ALA A 46 -34.06 -7.73 -37.09
N LEU A 47 -33.09 -6.95 -36.60
CA LEU A 47 -32.11 -7.42 -35.63
C LEU A 47 -32.72 -7.37 -34.22
N LEU A 48 -33.24 -8.51 -33.73
CA LEU A 48 -33.89 -8.62 -32.41
C LEU A 48 -32.91 -8.80 -31.23
N SER A 49 -31.64 -9.03 -31.53
CA SER A 49 -30.56 -9.14 -30.54
C SER A 49 -29.28 -8.47 -31.06
N PRO A 50 -28.42 -7.91 -30.19
CA PRO A 50 -27.21 -7.22 -30.63
C PRO A 50 -26.32 -8.13 -31.49
N ARG A 51 -25.81 -7.59 -32.60
CA ARG A 51 -24.81 -8.23 -33.46
C ARG A 51 -23.43 -8.12 -32.82
N PHE A 52 -22.64 -9.19 -32.90
CA PHE A 52 -21.29 -9.20 -32.36
C PHE A 52 -20.25 -8.91 -33.45
N TYR A 53 -19.25 -8.10 -33.10
CA TYR A 53 -18.17 -7.70 -33.98
C TYR A 53 -16.82 -8.10 -33.41
N ASN A 54 -16.02 -8.80 -34.21
CA ASN A 54 -14.66 -9.20 -33.85
C ASN A 54 -13.67 -8.43 -34.72
N LEU A 55 -13.26 -7.28 -34.21
CA LEU A 55 -12.28 -6.40 -34.80
C LEU A 55 -10.95 -6.54 -34.05
N PRO A 56 -9.78 -6.44 -34.73
CA PRO A 56 -8.51 -6.31 -34.05
C PRO A 56 -8.47 -4.96 -33.32
N VAL A 57 -8.73 -4.97 -32.01
CA VAL A 57 -8.80 -3.76 -31.20
C VAL A 57 -7.42 -3.40 -30.64
N THR A 58 -7.02 -2.14 -30.77
CA THR A 58 -5.85 -1.58 -30.09
C THR A 58 -6.11 -1.47 -28.58
N LYS A 59 -5.18 -1.97 -27.76
CA LYS A 59 -5.29 -1.93 -26.29
C LYS A 59 -4.83 -0.57 -25.76
N PHE A 60 -5.64 0.04 -24.88
CA PHE A 60 -5.29 1.27 -24.16
C PHE A 60 -4.61 1.06 -22.82
N PHE A 61 -4.81 -0.10 -22.19
CA PHE A 61 -4.30 -0.36 -20.85
C PHE A 61 -2.85 -0.80 -20.90
N PHE A 62 -1.96 0.19 -20.92
CA PHE A 62 -0.54 -0.07 -20.73
C PHE A 62 -0.26 -0.32 -19.26
N LYS A 63 0.62 -1.29 -18.99
CA LYS A 63 1.31 -1.38 -17.70
C LYS A 63 2.06 -0.06 -17.52
N LYS A 64 1.69 0.71 -16.48
CA LYS A 64 2.41 1.94 -16.13
C LYS A 64 3.68 1.57 -15.37
N GLU A 65 4.63 2.48 -15.23
CA GLU A 65 5.82 2.23 -14.42
C GLU A 65 5.41 1.94 -12.97
N ALA A 66 5.82 0.79 -12.44
CA ALA A 66 5.62 0.43 -11.04
C ALA A 66 6.82 0.91 -10.23
N LEU A 67 6.56 1.40 -9.02
CA LEU A 67 7.61 1.70 -8.06
C LEU A 67 8.31 0.40 -7.64
N PRO A 68 9.64 0.41 -7.43
CA PRO A 68 10.34 -0.75 -6.91
C PRO A 68 9.87 -1.06 -5.49
N SER A 69 9.90 -2.35 -5.10
CA SER A 69 9.55 -2.81 -3.74
C SER A 69 10.37 -2.14 -2.62
N ARG A 70 11.54 -1.60 -2.95
CA ARG A 70 12.47 -0.88 -2.05
C ARG A 70 12.17 0.61 -1.91
N ASP A 71 11.15 1.11 -2.59
CA ASP A 71 10.76 2.52 -2.50
C ASP A 71 10.40 2.90 -1.05
N LYS A 72 10.72 4.13 -0.66
CA LYS A 72 10.43 4.66 0.69
C LYS A 72 8.94 4.63 1.03
N ARG A 73 8.06 4.63 0.02
CA ARG A 73 6.60 4.53 0.20
C ARG A 73 6.16 3.23 0.88
N TYR A 74 6.92 2.16 0.72
CA TYR A 74 6.61 0.86 1.31
C TYR A 74 7.27 0.66 2.68
N VAL A 75 7.73 1.75 3.31
CA VAL A 75 8.32 1.77 4.64
C VAL A 75 7.66 2.86 5.48
N GLU A 76 7.40 2.55 6.74
CA GLU A 76 6.88 3.50 7.72
C GLU A 76 7.62 3.35 9.04
N ILE A 77 7.86 4.49 9.70
CA ILE A 77 8.51 4.58 11.00
C ILE A 77 7.53 5.23 11.97
N GLN A 78 7.30 4.58 13.09
CA GLN A 78 6.52 5.10 14.20
C GLN A 78 7.42 5.15 15.43
N PHE A 79 7.26 6.18 16.28
CA PHE A 79 8.00 6.27 17.53
C PHE A 79 7.07 6.59 18.70
N LYS A 80 7.39 6.01 19.85
CA LYS A 80 6.76 6.29 21.15
C LYS A 80 7.84 6.79 22.11
N LEU A 81 7.53 7.81 22.90
CA LEU A 81 8.43 8.33 23.93
C LEU A 81 8.10 7.70 25.29
N SER A 82 9.13 7.31 26.03
CA SER A 82 9.02 6.88 27.44
C SER A 82 9.09 8.06 28.39
N ASP A 83 8.91 7.81 29.69
CA ASP A 83 9.22 8.80 30.73
C ASP A 83 10.71 9.17 30.76
N PRO A 84 11.07 10.35 31.29
CA PRO A 84 12.45 10.76 31.49
C PRO A 84 13.24 9.75 32.32
N LYS A 85 14.40 9.32 31.80
CA LYS A 85 15.27 8.36 32.47
C LYS A 85 16.73 8.51 32.06
N ILE A 86 17.59 7.83 32.81
CA ILE A 86 19.00 7.70 32.48
C ILE A 86 19.19 6.50 31.56
N HIS A 87 19.87 6.72 30.43
CA HIS A 87 20.20 5.69 29.45
C HIS A 87 21.47 6.09 28.70
N ASN A 88 22.30 5.11 28.33
CA ASN A 88 23.64 5.35 27.78
C ASN A 88 24.47 6.29 28.66
N ASN A 89 24.33 6.14 29.99
CA ASN A 89 24.97 6.98 31.00
C ASN A 89 24.70 8.49 30.87
N ARG A 90 23.58 8.86 30.21
CA ARG A 90 23.13 10.24 30.01
C ARG A 90 21.69 10.38 30.49
N HIS A 91 21.36 11.58 30.99
CA HIS A 91 19.99 11.92 31.35
C HIS A 91 19.23 12.36 30.11
N HIS A 92 18.10 11.72 29.81
CA HIS A 92 17.22 12.06 28.70
C HIS A 92 15.95 12.71 29.24
N PRO A 93 15.90 14.06 29.34
CA PRO A 93 14.77 14.77 29.95
C PRO A 93 13.48 14.66 29.14
N ASN A 94 13.57 14.29 27.86
CA ASN A 94 12.43 14.11 26.96
C ASN A 94 12.02 12.63 26.82
N GLY A 95 12.62 11.73 27.61
CA GLY A 95 12.40 10.29 27.49
C GLY A 95 13.24 9.60 26.41
N LEU A 96 13.01 8.30 26.22
CA LEU A 96 13.64 7.47 25.19
C LEU A 96 12.62 7.08 24.12
N LYS A 97 13.11 6.81 22.92
CA LYS A 97 12.32 6.36 21.77
C LYS A 97 12.22 4.84 21.73
N GLU A 98 11.00 4.34 21.66
CA GLU A 98 10.68 3.02 21.11
C GLU A 98 10.25 3.20 19.65
N ILE A 99 10.98 2.59 18.71
CA ILE A 99 10.79 2.76 17.27
C ILE A 99 10.21 1.48 16.68
N LEU A 100 9.12 1.60 15.92
CA LEU A 100 8.55 0.53 15.10
C LEU A 100 8.75 0.88 13.61
N ILE A 101 9.40 -0.01 12.88
CA ILE A 101 9.63 0.09 11.44
C ILE A 101 8.82 -1.02 10.76
N LYS A 102 7.88 -0.63 9.91
CA LYS A 102 7.08 -1.53 9.08
C LYS A 102 7.53 -1.39 7.64
N GLY A 103 7.83 -2.48 6.96
CA GLY A 103 8.34 -2.43 5.59
C GLY A 103 7.93 -3.59 4.70
N LYS A 104 7.96 -3.39 3.39
CA LYS A 104 8.10 -4.51 2.44
C LYS A 104 9.56 -4.96 2.40
N GLU A 105 10.45 -4.11 1.89
CA GLU A 105 11.90 -4.28 1.95
C GLU A 105 12.54 -3.14 2.73
N VAL A 106 13.20 -3.46 3.85
CA VAL A 106 13.86 -2.49 4.73
C VAL A 106 15.34 -2.42 4.40
N ILE A 107 15.81 -1.23 4.01
CA ILE A 107 17.20 -1.00 3.62
C ILE A 107 17.89 -0.11 4.66
N LEU A 108 18.80 -0.71 5.44
CA LEU A 108 19.62 -0.06 6.46
C LEU A 108 21.01 0.21 5.87
N THR A 109 21.08 1.08 4.86
CA THR A 109 22.33 1.46 4.19
C THR A 109 22.50 2.98 4.27
N PRO A 110 23.71 3.49 4.59
CA PRO A 110 23.96 4.92 4.60
C PRO A 110 23.58 5.60 3.28
N GLY A 111 22.88 6.74 3.36
CA GLY A 111 22.47 7.56 2.22
C GLY A 111 21.35 6.96 1.36
N HIS A 112 20.75 5.83 1.76
CA HIS A 112 19.60 5.27 1.03
C HIS A 112 18.37 6.16 1.16
N GLN A 113 17.51 6.20 0.13
CA GLN A 113 16.31 7.04 0.07
C GLN A 113 15.28 6.81 1.20
N GLN A 114 15.37 5.67 1.90
CA GLN A 114 14.55 5.38 3.08
C GLN A 114 15.03 6.13 4.34
N GLY A 115 16.29 6.57 4.40
CA GLY A 115 16.85 7.37 5.51
C GLY A 115 16.82 6.70 6.88
N LEU A 116 16.70 5.37 6.94
CA LEU A 116 16.57 4.62 8.20
C LEU A 116 17.89 4.50 8.95
N PHE A 117 19.00 4.38 8.23
CA PHE A 117 20.31 4.19 8.84
C PHE A 117 20.67 5.41 9.71
N GLU A 118 20.53 6.62 9.17
CA GLU A 118 20.84 7.87 9.85
C GLU A 118 19.92 8.15 11.06
N GLN A 119 18.71 7.60 11.05
CA GLN A 119 17.76 7.74 12.16
C GLN A 119 18.02 6.79 13.32
N LEU A 120 18.83 5.75 13.11
CA LEU A 120 19.13 4.73 14.11
C LEU A 120 20.59 4.75 14.56
N HIS A 121 21.51 5.03 13.65
CA HIS A 121 22.94 4.89 13.88
C HIS A 121 23.46 5.92 14.89
N GLU A 122 24.17 5.43 15.92
CA GLU A 122 24.79 6.22 17.00
C GLU A 122 23.82 7.07 17.84
N MET A 123 22.52 6.81 17.72
CA MET A 123 21.50 7.52 18.47
C MET A 123 21.46 7.05 19.93
N SER A 124 21.69 7.98 20.86
CA SER A 124 21.79 7.65 22.30
C SER A 124 20.46 7.61 23.05
N ASP A 125 19.38 8.04 22.42
CA ASP A 125 18.04 8.23 22.97
C ASP A 125 17.04 7.14 22.54
N ILE A 126 17.53 6.01 22.00
CA ILE A 126 16.70 4.88 21.56
C ILE A 126 16.74 3.77 22.61
N GLU A 127 15.58 3.38 23.10
CA GLU A 127 15.43 2.25 24.03
C GLU A 127 15.23 0.93 23.29
N LYS A 128 14.39 0.96 22.25
CA LYS A 128 13.94 -0.25 21.57
C LYS A 128 13.64 0.02 20.11
N VAL A 129 13.96 -0.94 19.26
CA VAL A 129 13.66 -0.93 17.83
C VAL A 129 12.98 -2.24 17.46
N ILE A 130 11.85 -2.16 16.78
CA ILE A 130 11.09 -3.29 16.25
C ILE A 130 11.05 -3.13 14.74
N ILE A 131 11.45 -4.15 13.98
CA ILE A 131 11.40 -4.15 12.52
C ILE A 131 10.53 -5.32 12.05
N GLU A 132 9.51 -5.01 11.26
CA GLU A 132 8.58 -5.96 10.65
C GLU A 132 8.61 -5.82 9.13
N ALA A 133 9.22 -6.78 8.43
CA ALA A 133 9.42 -6.69 6.98
C ALA A 133 9.45 -8.04 6.24
N GLU A 134 9.38 -8.03 4.90
CA GLU A 134 9.69 -9.23 4.08
C GLU A 134 11.20 -9.50 4.14
N SER A 135 11.99 -8.46 3.89
CA SER A 135 13.45 -8.52 3.88
C SER A 135 14.08 -7.31 4.57
N ILE A 136 15.26 -7.53 5.16
CA ILE A 136 16.10 -6.51 5.76
C ILE A 136 17.49 -6.61 5.13
N GLU A 137 17.98 -5.53 4.52
CA GLU A 137 19.33 -5.43 3.98
C GLU A 137 20.16 -4.46 4.82
N LEU A 138 21.30 -4.91 5.34
CA LEU A 138 22.25 -4.08 6.09
C LEU A 138 23.65 -4.28 5.50
N THR A 139 24.23 -3.19 5.03
CA THR A 139 25.51 -3.21 4.31
C THR A 139 26.70 -2.85 5.20
N GLU A 140 26.49 -2.07 6.25
CA GLU A 140 27.54 -1.56 7.14
C GLU A 140 27.24 -1.85 8.62
N LYS A 141 28.10 -1.38 9.52
CA LYS A 141 27.88 -1.49 10.97
C LYS A 141 26.80 -0.50 11.42
N LEU A 142 25.65 -1.01 11.85
CA LEU A 142 24.60 -0.26 12.51
C LEU A 142 24.77 -0.35 14.03
N SER A 143 25.27 0.73 14.63
CA SER A 143 25.32 0.89 16.09
C SER A 143 24.06 1.56 16.63
N ILE A 144 23.37 0.93 17.60
CA ILE A 144 22.20 1.47 18.32
C ILE A 144 22.46 1.28 19.83
N PRO A 145 23.29 2.15 20.44
CA PRO A 145 23.85 1.90 21.77
C PRO A 145 22.80 1.66 22.85
N GLY A 146 22.93 0.59 23.61
CA GLY A 146 22.07 0.29 24.77
C GLY A 146 20.64 -0.14 24.46
N ALA A 147 20.24 -0.15 23.18
CA ALA A 147 18.88 -0.48 22.77
C ALA A 147 18.61 -2.00 22.75
N SER A 148 17.33 -2.35 22.83
CA SER A 148 16.84 -3.69 22.49
C SER A 148 16.29 -3.72 21.06
N LEU A 149 16.50 -4.83 20.34
CA LEU A 149 16.12 -4.98 18.95
C LEU A 149 15.23 -6.21 18.76
N GLU A 150 14.09 -6.06 18.09
CA GLU A 150 13.25 -7.17 17.61
C GLU A 150 13.19 -7.12 16.08
N LEU A 151 13.68 -8.17 15.42
CA LEU A 151 13.66 -8.29 13.96
C LEU A 151 12.75 -9.44 13.55
N SER A 152 11.67 -9.13 12.83
CA SER A 152 10.75 -10.10 12.24
C SER A 152 10.76 -9.97 10.72
N ALA A 153 11.37 -10.94 10.02
CA ALA A 153 11.46 -10.94 8.56
C ALA A 153 11.68 -12.31 7.93
N GLN A 154 11.33 -12.46 6.65
CA GLN A 154 11.66 -13.67 5.90
C GLN A 154 13.17 -13.80 5.68
N SER A 155 13.84 -12.68 5.40
CA SER A 155 15.28 -12.68 5.15
C SER A 155 16.01 -11.49 5.76
N LEU A 156 17.21 -11.74 6.28
CA LEU A 156 18.16 -10.73 6.74
C LEU A 156 19.47 -10.90 5.97
N ASP A 157 19.82 -9.92 5.15
CA ASP A 157 21.06 -9.91 4.37
C ASP A 157 22.15 -9.06 5.01
N LEU A 158 23.21 -9.73 5.47
CA LEU A 158 24.44 -9.17 6.06
C LEU A 158 25.67 -9.51 5.21
N SER A 159 25.48 -9.99 3.97
CA SER A 159 26.56 -10.48 3.10
C SER A 159 27.55 -9.38 2.68
N LYS A 160 27.10 -8.13 2.66
CA LYS A 160 27.88 -6.96 2.22
C LYS A 160 28.73 -6.30 3.32
N GLY A 161 28.83 -6.90 4.50
CA GLY A 161 29.61 -6.35 5.63
C GLY A 161 28.74 -5.87 6.79
N GLY A 162 27.42 -6.03 6.71
CA GLY A 162 26.49 -5.61 7.75
C GLY A 162 26.83 -6.16 9.14
N GLN A 163 26.75 -5.31 10.16
CA GLN A 163 26.93 -5.66 11.59
C GLN A 163 25.91 -4.91 12.44
N ILE A 164 25.36 -5.54 13.48
CA ILE A 164 24.47 -4.86 14.44
C ILE A 164 25.18 -4.77 15.79
N ASP A 165 25.34 -3.55 16.31
CA ASP A 165 26.04 -3.29 17.57
C ASP A 165 25.15 -2.50 18.54
N ILE A 166 24.73 -3.14 19.63
CA ILE A 166 23.91 -2.52 20.68
C ILE A 166 24.71 -2.23 21.96
N THR A 167 26.05 -2.24 21.89
CA THR A 167 26.91 -1.95 23.05
C THR A 167 26.59 -0.58 23.64
N PRO A 168 26.26 -0.46 24.94
CA PRO A 168 25.96 0.82 25.58
C PRO A 168 27.13 1.80 25.55
N MET A 169 26.83 3.10 25.58
CA MET A 169 27.88 4.14 25.61
C MET A 169 28.66 4.15 26.93
N ASP A 170 29.95 4.44 26.85
CA ASP A 170 30.84 4.58 28.02
C ASP A 170 30.59 5.88 28.81
N PHE A 171 31.01 5.90 30.07
CA PHE A 171 31.08 7.12 30.88
C PHE A 171 32.14 8.09 30.34
N SER A 172 31.75 9.34 30.08
CA SER A 172 32.68 10.40 29.67
C SER A 172 33.47 11.01 30.83
N ALA A 173 32.97 10.88 32.07
CA ALA A 173 33.54 11.48 33.27
C ALA A 173 33.88 10.44 34.34
N LYS A 174 34.94 10.70 35.11
CA LYS A 174 35.31 9.93 36.30
C LYS A 174 34.33 10.18 37.45
N ALA A 175 34.29 9.28 38.43
CA ALA A 175 33.51 9.48 39.63
C ALA A 175 33.89 10.77 40.37
N SER A 176 32.91 11.47 40.92
CA SER A 176 33.13 12.70 41.69
C SER A 176 33.34 12.41 43.18
N GLY A 177 34.44 12.94 43.74
CA GLY A 177 34.72 12.86 45.18
C GLY A 177 35.02 11.44 45.66
N LYS A 178 34.45 11.03 46.81
CA LYS A 178 34.70 9.71 47.42
C LYS A 178 33.70 8.63 46.99
N ASN A 179 32.71 8.97 46.18
CA ASN A 179 31.69 8.03 45.73
C ASN A 179 32.29 7.00 44.78
N ALA A 180 31.92 5.73 44.93
CA ALA A 180 32.30 4.70 43.97
C ALA A 180 31.81 5.06 42.56
N GLY A 181 32.58 4.67 41.55
CA GLY A 181 32.16 4.77 40.16
C GLY A 181 30.92 3.94 39.91
N LEU A 182 30.03 4.46 39.07
CA LEU A 182 28.82 3.79 38.64
C LEU A 182 29.17 2.58 37.76
N SER A 183 28.42 1.48 37.92
CA SER A 183 28.55 0.32 37.05
C SER A 183 28.18 0.67 35.61
N GLY A 184 28.81 -0.02 34.66
CA GLY A 184 28.46 0.07 33.25
C GLY A 184 27.04 -0.43 33.01
N GLN A 185 26.39 0.13 32.00
CA GLN A 185 25.04 -0.30 31.62
C GLN A 185 25.10 -1.70 30.98
N ASP A 186 24.11 -2.53 31.29
CA ASP A 186 23.94 -3.83 30.66
C ASP A 186 23.56 -3.67 29.17
N ALA A 187 24.05 -4.55 28.31
CA ALA A 187 23.59 -4.59 26.92
C ALA A 187 22.15 -5.09 26.83
N GLY A 188 21.42 -4.58 25.84
CA GLY A 188 20.04 -4.97 25.57
C GLY A 188 19.89 -6.39 25.00
N VAL A 189 18.70 -6.67 24.47
CA VAL A 189 18.35 -7.96 23.87
C VAL A 189 18.21 -7.81 22.36
N ILE A 190 18.73 -8.76 21.59
CA ILE A 190 18.40 -8.91 20.17
C ILE A 190 17.52 -10.16 20.01
N ASN A 191 16.28 -9.97 19.55
CA ASN A 191 15.34 -11.02 19.23
C ASN A 191 15.22 -11.20 17.71
N LEU A 192 15.72 -12.32 17.19
CA LEU A 192 15.73 -12.66 15.77
C LEU A 192 14.64 -13.66 15.42
N ASN A 193 13.53 -13.13 14.91
CA ASN A 193 12.45 -13.88 14.28
C ASN A 193 12.65 -13.90 12.75
N ILE A 194 13.72 -14.57 12.30
CA ILE A 194 14.15 -14.58 10.90
C ILE A 194 14.15 -16.00 10.31
N ASP A 195 13.53 -16.18 9.14
CA ASP A 195 13.56 -17.48 8.43
C ASP A 195 14.95 -17.76 7.82
N HIS A 196 15.54 -16.79 7.12
CA HIS A 196 16.82 -16.92 6.43
C HIS A 196 17.80 -15.78 6.75
N ILE A 197 19.01 -16.09 7.21
CA ILE A 197 20.07 -15.11 7.43
C ILE A 197 21.20 -15.35 6.43
N ASN A 198 21.49 -14.36 5.58
CA ASN A 198 22.52 -14.43 4.55
C ASN A 198 23.79 -13.70 5.02
N PHE A 199 24.90 -14.40 5.09
CA PHE A 199 26.22 -13.84 5.32
C PHE A 199 27.28 -14.68 4.58
N LYS A 200 28.46 -14.09 4.33
CA LYS A 200 29.55 -14.80 3.66
C LYS A 200 30.06 -15.95 4.53
N SER A 201 30.24 -17.14 3.96
CA SER A 201 30.63 -18.35 4.69
C SER A 201 32.05 -18.27 5.30
N ASP A 202 32.93 -17.44 4.75
CA ASP A 202 34.30 -17.22 5.18
C ASP A 202 34.46 -15.99 6.09
N ARG A 203 33.34 -15.41 6.54
CA ARG A 203 33.32 -14.19 7.37
C ARG A 203 34.01 -14.44 8.71
N LYS A 204 34.85 -13.47 9.12
CA LYS A 204 35.51 -13.45 10.44
C LYS A 204 35.01 -12.35 11.37
N GLU A 205 34.41 -11.31 10.79
CA GLU A 205 33.86 -10.20 11.55
C GLU A 205 32.52 -10.57 12.18
N PRO A 206 32.23 -10.12 13.40
CA PRO A 206 30.96 -10.41 14.05
C PRO A 206 29.78 -9.91 13.22
N LEU A 207 28.65 -10.61 13.30
CA LEU A 207 27.36 -10.19 12.79
C LEU A 207 26.60 -9.37 13.84
N PHE A 208 26.70 -9.78 15.10
CA PHE A 208 26.00 -9.17 16.24
C PHE A 208 26.98 -8.88 17.38
N ILE A 209 26.93 -7.66 17.92
CA ILE A 209 27.75 -7.19 19.04
C ILE A 209 26.81 -6.69 20.13
N LEU A 210 26.83 -7.37 21.28
CA LEU A 210 26.00 -7.12 22.45
C LEU A 210 26.89 -7.07 23.70
N ASN A 211 27.99 -6.32 23.67
CA ASN A 211 28.87 -6.24 24.82
C ASN A 211 28.28 -5.31 25.89
N GLY A 212 28.51 -5.59 27.17
CA GLY A 212 28.14 -4.66 28.24
C GLY A 212 28.92 -3.34 28.14
N GLY A 213 28.34 -2.25 28.62
CA GLY A 213 29.00 -0.94 28.66
C GLY A 213 30.12 -0.90 29.69
N ARG A 214 31.12 -0.03 29.49
CA ARG A 214 32.24 0.09 30.44
C ARG A 214 31.82 0.74 31.75
N GLY A 215 32.34 0.24 32.87
CA GLY A 215 32.16 0.83 34.20
C GLY A 215 32.88 2.18 34.34
N GLN A 216 32.34 3.07 35.19
CA GLN A 216 32.90 4.39 35.40
C GLN A 216 34.27 4.32 36.10
N ASP A 217 35.26 5.05 35.57
CA ASP A 217 36.56 5.21 36.22
C ASP A 217 36.41 5.81 37.63
N GLY A 218 37.25 5.36 38.56
CA GLY A 218 37.30 5.90 39.93
C GLY A 218 37.76 7.37 39.96
N SER A 219 37.46 8.07 41.04
CA SER A 219 37.90 9.46 41.21
C SER A 219 39.42 9.57 41.29
N LEU A 220 39.96 10.75 41.00
CA LEU A 220 41.40 10.99 41.05
C LEU A 220 41.92 10.86 42.49
N ALA A 221 43.07 10.19 42.64
CA ALA A 221 43.82 10.19 43.88
C ALA A 221 44.46 11.56 44.12
N GLU A 222 44.46 12.04 45.36
CA GLU A 222 45.08 13.31 45.73
C GLU A 222 46.38 13.10 46.51
N LYS A 223 47.39 13.93 46.20
CA LYS A 223 48.63 13.94 46.97
C LYS A 223 48.36 14.48 48.37
N GLY A 224 48.87 13.79 49.39
CA GLY A 224 48.80 14.28 50.77
C GLY A 224 49.49 15.65 50.92
N ALA A 225 48.95 16.50 51.81
CA ALA A 225 49.56 17.80 52.10
C ALA A 225 51.00 17.64 52.60
N ASN A 226 51.92 18.42 52.05
CA ASN A 226 53.30 18.44 52.53
C ASN A 226 53.35 18.97 53.98
N GLY A 227 54.31 18.49 54.76
CA GLY A 227 54.57 18.98 56.10
C GLY A 227 54.95 20.47 56.12
N SER A 228 54.70 21.13 57.25
CA SER A 228 55.00 22.54 57.43
C SER A 228 56.51 22.82 57.34
N LYS A 229 56.85 23.98 56.77
CA LYS A 229 58.23 24.42 56.57
C LYS A 229 58.55 25.54 57.55
N TYR A 230 59.64 25.39 58.30
CA TYR A 230 60.18 26.41 59.20
C TYR A 230 61.58 26.82 58.75
N ARG A 231 61.97 28.03 59.12
CA ARG A 231 63.28 28.58 58.83
C ARG A 231 64.33 27.84 59.65
N ASP A 232 65.30 27.24 58.97
CA ASP A 232 66.47 26.62 59.61
C ASP A 232 67.47 27.72 60.00
N LEU A 233 67.81 27.81 61.30
CA LEU A 233 68.83 28.71 61.84
C LEU A 233 70.26 28.12 61.71
N GLY A 234 70.38 26.91 61.16
CA GLY A 234 71.62 26.17 60.97
C GLY A 234 71.57 24.82 61.69
N GLY A 235 71.94 23.73 60.99
CA GLY A 235 71.99 22.38 61.57
C GLY A 235 70.63 21.78 61.93
N GLY A 236 69.53 22.29 61.35
CA GLY A 236 68.16 21.86 61.66
C GLY A 236 67.53 22.56 62.85
N VAL A 237 68.17 23.58 63.44
CA VAL A 237 67.62 24.30 64.60
C VAL A 237 66.50 25.25 64.15
N VAL A 238 65.28 25.00 64.59
CA VAL A 238 64.10 25.83 64.23
C VAL A 238 63.71 26.83 65.32
N TYR A 239 64.15 26.56 66.55
CA TYR A 239 63.96 27.45 67.70
C TYR A 239 65.18 27.39 68.61
N LYS A 240 65.63 28.56 69.05
CA LYS A 240 66.80 28.71 69.90
C LYS A 240 66.51 29.69 71.02
N GLU A 241 66.72 29.27 72.25
CA GLU A 241 66.64 30.10 73.45
C GLU A 241 68.04 30.20 74.05
N ILE A 242 68.59 31.41 74.13
CA ILE A 242 69.93 31.67 74.65
C ILE A 242 69.78 32.38 75.99
N ILE A 243 70.15 31.69 77.06
CA ILE A 243 70.16 32.17 78.44
C ILE A 243 71.60 32.54 78.78
N THR A 244 71.87 33.81 79.06
CA THR A 244 73.23 34.27 79.38
C THR A 244 73.30 34.66 80.85
N GLU A 245 74.26 34.07 81.57
CA GLU A 245 74.54 34.40 82.97
C GLU A 245 75.61 35.49 83.03
N GLU A 246 75.21 36.67 83.50
CA GLU A 246 76.12 37.77 83.80
C GLU A 246 76.30 37.85 85.31
N CYS A 247 77.55 37.76 85.76
CA CYS A 247 77.90 37.84 87.18
C CYS A 247 78.84 39.01 87.42
N ASP A 248 78.45 39.88 88.34
CA ASP A 248 79.27 41.01 88.79
C ASP A 248 80.03 40.66 90.08
N ILE A 249 81.26 41.16 90.20
CA ILE A 249 82.12 40.99 91.39
C ILE A 249 81.78 42.11 92.38
N LEU A 250 81.21 41.74 93.54
CA LEU A 250 81.11 42.64 94.68
C LEU A 250 82.46 42.70 95.40
N ASP A 251 83.12 43.85 95.25
CA ASP A 251 84.16 44.52 96.07
C ASP A 251 85.04 43.70 97.07
N PRO A 252 86.38 43.79 97.05
CA PRO A 252 87.27 42.90 97.80
C PRO A 252 87.73 43.50 99.13
N ILE A 253 86.98 43.33 100.23
CA ILE A 253 87.51 43.62 101.59
C ILE A 253 87.11 42.53 102.59
N ARG A 254 88.12 41.76 103.02
CA ARG A 254 88.23 40.88 104.22
C ARG A 254 87.19 39.76 104.39
N ASP A 255 87.50 38.55 103.90
CA ASP A 255 88.06 37.45 104.71
C ASP A 255 88.40 36.27 103.78
N ARG A 256 89.37 35.45 104.16
CA ARG A 256 89.95 34.41 103.30
C ARG A 256 88.95 33.26 103.12
N PHE A 257 88.74 32.86 101.86
CA PHE A 257 87.99 31.68 101.38
C PHE A 257 86.47 31.81 101.20
N ASP A 258 85.99 32.77 100.39
CA ASP A 258 84.91 32.55 99.39
C ASP A 258 84.53 33.85 98.65
N LYS A 259 84.74 33.93 97.33
CA LYS A 259 84.23 35.05 96.51
C LYS A 259 82.76 34.77 96.19
N ARG A 260 81.81 35.47 96.82
CA ARG A 260 80.39 35.42 96.44
C ARG A 260 80.15 36.24 95.17
N LEU A 261 79.80 35.56 94.08
CA LEU A 261 79.28 36.19 92.86
C LEU A 261 77.75 36.29 92.95
N ILE A 262 77.18 37.41 92.50
CA ILE A 262 75.74 37.54 92.23
C ILE A 262 75.56 37.48 90.71
N CYS A 263 74.73 36.55 90.25
CA CYS A 263 74.52 36.26 88.84
C CYS A 263 73.05 36.49 88.46
N SER A 264 72.81 37.09 87.28
CA SER A 264 71.47 37.25 86.71
C SER A 264 71.40 36.64 85.31
N GLU A 265 70.25 36.05 84.96
CA GLU A 265 70.03 35.40 83.66
C GLU A 265 69.10 36.24 82.78
N TYR A 266 69.49 36.55 81.54
CA TYR A 266 68.60 37.13 80.52
C TYR A 266 68.45 36.18 79.33
N THR A 267 67.26 36.16 78.73
CA THR A 267 66.88 35.17 77.71
C THR A 267 66.55 35.82 76.37
N ARG A 268 67.27 35.42 75.31
CA ARG A 268 67.00 35.82 73.91
C ARG A 268 66.46 34.63 73.13
N ARG A 269 65.41 34.85 72.32
CA ARG A 269 64.76 33.80 71.51
C ARG A 269 64.91 34.10 70.02
N GLU A 270 65.26 33.08 69.24
CA GLU A 270 65.40 33.15 67.78
C GLU A 270 64.65 31.98 67.12
N GLY A 271 64.11 32.21 65.93
CA GLY A 271 63.35 31.20 65.18
C GLY A 271 61.88 31.13 65.55
N THR A 272 61.25 30.00 65.25
CA THR A 272 59.82 29.78 65.49
C THR A 272 59.65 28.75 66.58
N ASN A 273 58.97 29.13 67.68
CA ASN A 273 58.61 28.21 68.76
C ASN A 273 57.46 27.29 68.34
N GLY A 274 57.74 26.46 67.34
CA GLY A 274 56.87 25.52 66.69
C GLY A 274 57.70 24.40 66.07
N TRP A 275 57.03 23.35 65.63
CA TRP A 275 57.65 22.13 65.11
C TRP A 275 57.15 21.92 63.69
N PRO A 276 58.01 21.54 62.71
CA PRO A 276 57.55 21.04 61.42
C PRO A 276 56.51 19.92 61.62
N SER A 277 55.68 19.68 60.62
CA SER A 277 54.72 18.57 60.65
C SER A 277 55.17 17.44 59.74
N ASN A 278 54.68 16.22 59.99
CA ASN A 278 54.78 15.15 59.00
C ASN A 278 53.99 15.54 57.74
N GLY A 279 54.35 14.94 56.61
CA GLY A 279 53.46 14.96 55.44
C GLY A 279 52.20 14.15 55.74
N ALA A 280 51.05 14.63 55.29
CA ALA A 280 49.80 13.87 55.38
C ALA A 280 49.85 12.66 54.43
N ALA A 281 49.15 11.59 54.76
CA ALA A 281 48.99 10.44 53.86
C ALA A 281 48.31 10.86 52.55
N GLY A 282 48.58 10.13 51.46
CA GLY A 282 47.83 10.30 50.21
C GLY A 282 46.35 10.01 50.42
N ILE A 283 45.48 10.68 49.67
CA ILE A 283 44.03 10.42 49.70
C ILE A 283 43.71 9.51 48.51
N PRO A 284 43.31 8.25 48.72
CA PRO A 284 43.01 7.33 47.63
C PRO A 284 41.81 7.82 46.82
N GLY A 285 41.82 7.52 45.52
CA GLY A 285 40.66 7.69 44.67
C GLY A 285 39.54 6.72 45.06
N SER A 286 38.35 6.91 44.52
CA SER A 286 37.22 6.02 44.76
C SER A 286 37.31 4.70 43.98
N LYS A 287 36.57 3.68 44.44
CA LYS A 287 36.46 2.39 43.76
C LYS A 287 35.83 2.59 42.37
N PRO A 288 36.43 2.10 41.27
CA PRO A 288 35.80 2.15 39.96
C PRO A 288 34.54 1.26 39.87
N GLY A 289 33.64 1.60 38.94
CA GLY A 289 32.46 0.80 38.66
C GLY A 289 32.79 -0.49 37.90
N VAL A 290 31.98 -1.52 38.11
CA VAL A 290 32.08 -2.79 37.37
C VAL A 290 31.48 -2.62 35.97
N GLY A 291 32.04 -3.28 34.95
CA GLY A 291 31.45 -3.27 33.62
C GLY A 291 30.06 -3.93 33.57
N GLY A 292 29.21 -3.48 32.66
CA GLY A 292 27.85 -4.01 32.48
C GLY A 292 27.86 -5.45 31.97
N LYS A 293 26.75 -6.15 32.14
CA LYS A 293 26.55 -7.50 31.60
C LYS A 293 26.40 -7.49 30.08
N GLY A 294 26.93 -8.52 29.42
CA GLY A 294 26.70 -8.77 27.99
C GLY A 294 25.24 -9.13 27.69
N GLY A 295 24.75 -8.76 26.51
CA GLY A 295 23.35 -8.89 26.14
C GLY A 295 22.91 -10.32 25.81
N VAL A 296 21.64 -10.46 25.46
CA VAL A 296 21.03 -11.75 25.10
C VAL A 296 20.65 -11.76 23.62
N LEU A 297 21.12 -12.76 22.88
CA LEU A 297 20.71 -13.03 21.51
C LEU A 297 19.70 -14.19 21.49
N LEU A 298 18.45 -13.89 21.20
CA LEU A 298 17.39 -14.88 20.95
C LEU A 298 17.33 -15.13 19.44
N LYS A 299 17.44 -16.39 19.01
CA LYS A 299 17.48 -16.75 17.58
C LYS A 299 16.75 -18.04 17.27
N LYS A 300 16.29 -18.17 16.01
CA LYS A 300 15.69 -19.41 15.48
C LYS A 300 16.66 -20.24 14.66
N THR A 301 17.53 -19.55 13.92
CA THR A 301 18.51 -20.16 13.02
C THR A 301 19.86 -20.26 13.72
N SER A 302 20.61 -21.33 13.43
CA SER A 302 21.97 -21.48 13.96
C SER A 302 22.88 -20.40 13.37
N ILE A 303 23.54 -19.65 14.24
CA ILE A 303 24.55 -18.65 13.90
C ILE A 303 25.84 -19.09 14.59
N PRO A 304 26.99 -19.17 13.88
CA PRO A 304 28.27 -19.53 14.47
C PRO A 304 28.61 -18.62 15.66
N ALA A 305 29.07 -19.22 16.76
CA ALA A 305 29.28 -18.51 18.02
C ALA A 305 30.38 -17.44 17.91
N GLU A 306 31.37 -17.67 17.04
CA GLU A 306 32.46 -16.74 16.73
C GLU A 306 32.00 -15.46 16.02
N LEU A 307 30.81 -15.48 15.41
CA LEU A 307 30.23 -14.32 14.74
C LEU A 307 29.33 -13.49 15.68
N VAL A 308 29.33 -13.78 16.98
CA VAL A 308 28.48 -13.10 17.98
C VAL A 308 29.33 -12.72 19.19
N LEU A 309 29.43 -11.42 19.48
CA LEU A 309 30.11 -10.90 20.66
C LEU A 309 29.09 -10.56 21.75
N ILE A 310 29.23 -11.17 22.92
CA ILE A 310 28.31 -11.05 24.08
C ILE A 310 29.11 -10.93 25.39
N ASN A 311 30.26 -10.25 25.34
CA ASN A 311 31.14 -10.15 26.50
C ASN A 311 30.59 -9.15 27.52
N GLY A 312 30.92 -9.32 28.81
CA GLY A 312 30.70 -8.26 29.78
C GLY A 312 31.59 -7.06 29.46
N GLY A 313 31.13 -5.85 29.80
CA GLY A 313 31.90 -4.62 29.62
C GLY A 313 33.15 -4.61 30.50
N GLU A 314 34.14 -3.81 30.11
CA GLU A 314 35.32 -3.57 30.96
C GLU A 314 34.93 -2.79 32.22
N SER A 315 35.57 -3.07 33.35
CA SER A 315 35.41 -2.24 34.53
C SER A 315 36.20 -0.93 34.43
N GLY A 316 35.79 0.07 35.20
CA GLY A 316 36.48 1.36 35.27
C GLY A 316 37.92 1.23 35.77
N LYS A 317 38.78 2.18 35.38
CA LYS A 317 40.18 2.21 35.80
C LYS A 317 40.32 2.83 37.19
N SER A 318 41.17 2.21 38.01
CA SER A 318 41.61 2.78 39.29
C SER A 318 42.60 3.92 39.07
N SER A 319 42.62 4.89 39.99
CA SER A 319 43.61 5.97 40.00
C SER A 319 45.00 5.54 40.47
N GLY A 320 45.18 4.26 40.82
CA GLY A 320 46.46 3.71 41.24
C GLY A 320 46.90 4.25 42.61
N VAL A 321 48.18 4.55 42.77
CA VAL A 321 48.76 4.91 44.08
C VAL A 321 48.74 6.42 44.33
N ALA A 322 48.01 6.86 45.34
CA ALA A 322 48.02 8.22 45.88
C ALA A 322 49.32 8.47 46.64
N LYS A 323 50.08 9.49 46.26
CA LYS A 323 51.36 9.81 46.92
C LYS A 323 51.16 10.55 48.24
N GLY A 324 51.89 10.17 49.27
CA GLY A 324 51.94 10.92 50.53
C GLY A 324 52.65 12.28 50.36
N GLY A 325 52.29 13.22 51.22
CA GLY A 325 52.94 14.53 51.29
C GLY A 325 54.39 14.42 51.75
N GLU A 326 55.25 15.31 51.26
CA GLU A 326 56.65 15.34 51.70
C GLU A 326 56.75 15.69 53.20
N ALA A 327 57.82 15.24 53.86
CA ALA A 327 58.08 15.58 55.25
C ALA A 327 58.24 17.10 55.46
N GLY A 328 57.96 17.60 56.66
CA GLY A 328 58.25 18.98 57.05
C GLY A 328 59.75 19.30 56.96
N VAL A 329 60.07 20.58 56.77
CA VAL A 329 61.44 21.06 56.54
C VAL A 329 61.83 22.03 57.68
N PRO A 330 62.99 21.85 58.35
CA PRO A 330 63.96 20.75 58.20
C PRO A 330 63.40 19.40 58.67
N LYS A 331 63.85 18.31 58.02
CA LYS A 331 63.37 16.93 58.27
C LYS A 331 63.63 16.49 59.71
N THR A 332 64.79 16.85 60.25
CA THR A 332 65.07 16.73 61.68
C THR A 332 65.22 18.14 62.20
N ALA A 333 64.32 18.54 63.10
CA ALA A 333 64.30 19.85 63.70
C ALA A 333 64.81 19.78 65.15
N TYR A 334 65.45 20.85 65.60
CA TYR A 334 65.95 20.99 66.96
C TYR A 334 65.39 22.25 67.63
N HIS A 335 65.01 22.10 68.89
CA HIS A 335 64.82 23.21 69.83
C HIS A 335 66.00 23.20 70.79
N GLN A 336 66.79 24.27 70.76
CA GLN A 336 68.00 24.38 71.56
C GLN A 336 67.86 25.42 72.65
N VAL A 337 68.15 25.02 73.89
CA VAL A 337 68.39 25.96 74.99
C VAL A 337 69.89 26.00 75.23
N ILE A 338 70.49 27.14 74.92
CA ILE A 338 71.91 27.39 75.09
C ILE A 338 72.09 28.27 76.32
N TYR A 339 72.92 27.82 77.24
CA TYR A 339 73.35 28.58 78.40
C TYR A 339 74.77 29.08 78.20
N VAL A 340 74.98 30.38 78.31
CA VAL A 340 76.31 30.97 78.27
C VAL A 340 76.69 31.34 79.70
N ASP A 341 77.71 30.66 80.25
CA ASP A 341 78.15 30.91 81.62
C ASP A 341 78.93 32.24 81.75
N ARG A 342 79.19 32.62 83.00
CA ARG A 342 80.00 33.80 83.37
C ARG A 342 81.40 33.88 82.74
N HIS A 343 81.93 32.79 82.18
CA HIS A 343 83.23 32.73 81.49
C HIS A 343 83.08 32.74 79.96
N ARG A 344 81.88 33.10 79.46
CA ARG A 344 81.50 33.07 78.04
C ARG A 344 81.61 31.68 77.40
N ARG A 345 81.54 30.61 78.20
CA ARG A 345 81.51 29.25 77.67
C ARG A 345 80.07 28.86 77.39
N THR A 346 79.86 28.32 76.20
CA THR A 346 78.54 27.93 75.70
C THR A 346 78.26 26.49 76.08
N HIS A 347 77.23 26.28 76.90
CA HIS A 347 76.73 24.98 77.32
C HIS A 347 75.36 24.74 76.68
N ILE A 348 75.17 23.62 76.01
CA ILE A 348 73.83 23.23 75.54
C ILE A 348 73.09 22.63 76.73
N ARG A 349 72.14 23.38 77.32
CA ARG A 349 71.31 22.91 78.44
C ARG A 349 70.25 21.92 77.96
N SER A 350 69.67 22.14 76.78
CA SER A 350 68.78 21.17 76.15
C SER A 350 68.90 21.23 74.63
N ASN A 351 68.76 20.07 73.99
CA ASN A 351 68.72 19.95 72.54
C ASN A 351 67.69 18.87 72.20
N VAL A 352 66.42 19.27 72.19
CA VAL A 352 65.32 18.36 71.89
C VAL A 352 65.22 18.27 70.37
N SER A 353 65.22 17.05 69.84
CA SER A 353 65.08 16.82 68.40
C SER A 353 63.78 16.12 68.07
N ARG A 354 63.20 16.45 66.92
CA ARG A 354 62.07 15.72 66.33
C ARG A 354 62.35 15.47 64.85
N THR A 355 62.08 14.25 64.39
CA THR A 355 62.22 13.89 62.98
C THR A 355 60.85 13.69 62.37
N TYR A 356 60.67 14.22 61.17
CA TYR A 356 59.43 14.19 60.41
C TYR A 356 59.56 13.28 59.21
N HIS A 357 58.47 12.58 58.93
CA HIS A 357 58.40 11.58 57.89
C HIS A 357 57.48 12.04 56.77
N LYS A 358 57.78 11.52 55.57
CA LYS A 358 56.87 11.60 54.44
C LYS A 358 55.56 10.89 54.81
N GLY A 359 54.43 11.41 54.36
CA GLY A 359 53.16 10.73 54.49
C GLY A 359 53.16 9.39 53.76
N GLN A 360 52.33 8.46 54.21
CA GLN A 360 52.19 7.16 53.58
C GLN A 360 51.56 7.28 52.18
N ASP A 361 52.12 6.56 51.20
CA ASP A 361 51.48 6.35 49.90
C ASP A 361 50.30 5.37 50.09
N VAL A 362 49.13 5.68 49.51
CA VAL A 362 47.90 4.88 49.68
C VAL A 362 47.41 4.38 48.33
N GLU A 363 47.14 3.09 48.22
CA GLU A 363 46.62 2.48 46.99
C GLU A 363 45.11 2.73 46.86
N SER A 364 44.67 3.17 45.67
CA SER A 364 43.25 3.35 45.39
C SER A 364 42.58 2.00 45.13
N PRO A 365 41.34 1.77 45.59
CA PRO A 365 40.64 0.50 45.38
C PRO A 365 40.54 0.14 43.90
N SER A 366 40.60 -1.16 43.60
CA SER A 366 40.33 -1.70 42.26
C SER A 366 38.85 -2.08 42.10
N ALA A 367 38.41 -2.21 40.85
CA ALA A 367 37.08 -2.75 40.56
C ALA A 367 36.92 -4.19 41.10
N GLU A 368 35.69 -4.59 41.37
CA GLU A 368 35.37 -5.90 41.96
C GLU A 368 35.69 -7.07 41.02
N SER A 369 35.50 -6.85 39.73
CA SER A 369 35.88 -7.74 38.64
C SER A 369 36.52 -6.91 37.54
N ALA A 370 37.31 -7.55 36.68
CA ALA A 370 37.88 -6.87 35.50
C ALA A 370 36.83 -6.61 34.41
N PHE A 371 35.79 -7.45 34.36
CA PHE A 371 34.71 -7.39 33.38
C PHE A 371 33.36 -7.70 34.04
N GLY A 372 32.27 -7.24 33.42
CA GLY A 372 30.91 -7.68 33.73
C GLY A 372 30.66 -9.15 33.39
N GLU A 373 29.47 -9.64 33.72
CA GLU A 373 29.06 -11.00 33.35
C GLU A 373 28.92 -11.15 31.82
N LYS A 374 29.23 -12.35 31.31
CA LYS A 374 28.99 -12.69 29.91
C LYS A 374 27.49 -12.83 29.65
N GLY A 375 27.06 -12.43 28.46
CA GLY A 375 25.70 -12.61 27.96
C GLY A 375 25.38 -14.04 27.53
N ALA A 376 24.27 -14.22 26.82
CA ALA A 376 23.78 -15.53 26.41
C ALA A 376 23.28 -15.56 24.96
N GLN A 377 23.33 -16.75 24.34
CA GLN A 377 22.64 -17.05 23.09
C GLN A 377 21.60 -18.14 23.36
N VAL A 378 20.34 -17.88 23.02
CA VAL A 378 19.23 -18.81 23.28
C VAL A 378 18.56 -19.15 21.95
N ILE A 379 18.40 -20.44 21.67
CA ILE A 379 17.61 -20.91 20.53
C ILE A 379 16.16 -21.08 20.99
N GLN A 380 15.22 -20.40 20.32
CA GLN A 380 13.78 -20.53 20.63
C GLN A 380 13.19 -21.75 19.90
N GLU A 381 12.66 -22.72 20.64
CA GLU A 381 12.06 -23.95 20.09
C GLU A 381 10.62 -23.75 19.57
N GLU A 382 9.90 -22.74 20.07
CA GLU A 382 8.54 -22.43 19.60
C GLU A 382 8.57 -21.73 18.23
N LYS A 383 7.90 -22.35 17.24
CA LYS A 383 7.74 -21.82 15.88
C LYS A 383 6.76 -20.64 15.85
N LEU A 384 7.15 -19.50 16.41
CA LEU A 384 6.48 -18.23 16.09
C LEU A 384 6.70 -17.92 14.59
N SER A 385 5.71 -17.37 13.91
CA SER A 385 5.86 -16.94 12.50
C SER A 385 6.68 -15.65 12.43
N TRP A 386 7.55 -15.48 11.41
CA TRP A 386 8.18 -14.17 11.12
C TRP A 386 7.18 -13.13 10.63
N VAL A 387 6.05 -13.59 10.07
CA VAL A 387 5.01 -12.72 9.55
C VAL A 387 4.43 -11.93 10.71
N ARG A 388 4.43 -10.60 10.58
CA ARG A 388 3.81 -9.63 11.49
C ARG A 388 2.84 -8.73 10.75
N GLU A 389 2.00 -8.02 11.49
CA GLU A 389 0.96 -7.14 10.94
C GLU A 389 1.54 -6.03 10.06
N GLY A 390 2.66 -5.42 10.47
CA GLY A 390 3.31 -4.33 9.75
C GLY A 390 3.80 -4.74 8.36
N TYR A 391 4.36 -5.94 8.21
CA TYR A 391 4.71 -6.48 6.89
C TYR A 391 3.48 -6.65 6.00
N LEU A 392 2.41 -7.27 6.51
CA LEU A 392 1.20 -7.53 5.73
C LEU A 392 0.51 -6.23 5.27
N GLU A 393 0.55 -5.19 6.10
CA GLU A 393 0.08 -3.85 5.76
C GLU A 393 0.86 -3.25 4.58
N LYS A 394 2.20 -3.37 4.57
CA LYS A 394 3.03 -2.86 3.47
C LYS A 394 2.97 -3.71 2.21
N GLU A 395 2.82 -5.02 2.34
CA GLU A 395 2.59 -5.91 1.19
C GLU A 395 1.25 -5.60 0.51
N LEU A 396 0.19 -5.32 1.28
CA LEU A 396 -1.10 -4.90 0.74
C LEU A 396 -1.00 -3.57 -0.02
N LEU A 397 -0.26 -2.60 0.53
CA LEU A 397 -0.01 -1.33 -0.13
C LEU A 397 0.71 -1.53 -1.48
N TYR A 398 1.76 -2.35 -1.50
CA TYR A 398 2.50 -2.69 -2.71
C TYR A 398 1.63 -3.41 -3.75
N GLY A 399 0.87 -4.42 -3.33
CA GLY A 399 -0.06 -5.14 -4.21
C GLY A 399 -1.14 -4.24 -4.82
N ASN A 400 -1.66 -3.28 -4.05
CA ASN A 400 -2.61 -2.28 -4.55
C ASN A 400 -2.00 -1.32 -5.57
N ASP A 401 -0.76 -0.87 -5.35
CA ASP A 401 -0.03 -0.03 -6.31
C ASP A 401 0.30 -0.78 -7.61
N LEU A 402 0.64 -2.06 -7.53
CA LEU A 402 0.78 -2.91 -8.71
C LEU A 402 -0.55 -3.00 -9.46
N TYR A 403 -1.64 -3.23 -8.74
CA TYR A 403 -2.97 -3.39 -9.32
C TYR A 403 -3.45 -2.12 -10.03
N ILE A 404 -3.36 -0.94 -9.38
CA ILE A 404 -3.78 0.33 -9.97
C ILE A 404 -2.96 0.70 -11.22
N ASN A 405 -1.71 0.23 -11.29
CA ASN A 405 -0.83 0.41 -12.45
C ASN A 405 -0.89 -0.74 -13.47
N ASN A 406 -1.92 -1.61 -13.36
CA ASN A 406 -2.22 -2.71 -14.27
C ASN A 406 -1.16 -3.84 -14.31
N HIS A 407 -0.37 -4.01 -13.24
CA HIS A 407 0.52 -5.17 -13.01
C HIS A 407 -0.24 -6.30 -12.32
N ILE A 408 -1.22 -6.85 -13.03
CA ILE A 408 -2.23 -7.77 -12.46
C ILE A 408 -1.63 -9.07 -11.91
N GLU A 409 -0.65 -9.67 -12.58
CA GLU A 409 -0.06 -10.93 -12.12
C GLU A 409 0.86 -10.72 -10.91
N GLU A 410 1.63 -9.65 -10.92
CA GLU A 410 2.47 -9.23 -9.81
C GLU A 410 1.61 -8.87 -8.58
N ALA A 411 0.49 -8.17 -8.78
CA ALA A 411 -0.46 -7.87 -7.71
C ALA A 411 -1.08 -9.15 -7.11
N LYS A 412 -1.46 -10.13 -7.94
CA LYS A 412 -1.96 -11.44 -7.47
C LYS A 412 -0.92 -12.18 -6.65
N GLU A 413 0.35 -12.15 -7.05
CA GLU A 413 1.43 -12.76 -6.29
C GLU A 413 1.53 -12.14 -4.90
N SER A 414 1.52 -10.80 -4.83
CA SER A 414 1.52 -10.05 -3.58
C SER A 414 0.32 -10.41 -2.69
N PHE A 415 -0.90 -10.41 -3.25
CA PHE A 415 -2.12 -10.81 -2.54
C PHE A 415 -2.08 -12.26 -2.03
N ASN A 416 -1.48 -13.19 -2.79
CA ASN A 416 -1.27 -14.56 -2.35
C ASN A 416 -0.28 -14.67 -1.18
N LYS A 417 0.77 -13.84 -1.16
CA LYS A 417 1.70 -13.76 -0.01
C LYS A 417 0.96 -13.33 1.25
N ILE A 418 0.08 -12.33 1.15
CA ILE A 418 -0.73 -11.85 2.29
C ILE A 418 -1.66 -12.96 2.79
N SER A 419 -2.39 -13.63 1.90
CA SER A 419 -3.28 -14.74 2.25
C SER A 419 -2.55 -15.86 3.02
N LYS A 420 -1.37 -16.27 2.54
CA LYS A 420 -0.50 -17.23 3.23
C LYS A 420 0.00 -16.71 4.58
N GLY A 421 0.33 -15.43 4.66
CA GLY A 421 0.79 -14.78 5.89
C GLY A 421 -0.29 -14.76 6.99
N ILE A 422 -1.52 -14.42 6.64
CA ILE A 422 -2.67 -14.44 7.57
C ILE A 422 -2.89 -15.86 8.13
N LEU A 423 -2.81 -16.89 7.27
CA LEU A 423 -2.93 -18.29 7.72
C LEU A 423 -1.83 -18.70 8.71
N LYS A 424 -0.61 -18.15 8.59
CA LYS A 424 0.47 -18.41 9.55
C LYS A 424 0.21 -17.76 10.90
N LEU A 425 -0.38 -16.56 10.92
CA LEU A 425 -0.69 -15.82 12.16
C LEU A 425 -1.78 -16.50 13.01
N LYS A 426 -2.84 -17.04 12.37
CA LYS A 426 -3.94 -17.76 13.03
C LYS A 426 -3.51 -18.91 13.95
N ASN A 427 -2.33 -19.49 13.69
CA ASN A 427 -1.82 -20.62 14.46
C ASN A 427 -1.02 -20.21 15.71
N THR A 428 -0.87 -18.90 15.96
CA THR A 428 0.06 -18.37 16.98
C THR A 428 -0.51 -17.26 17.87
N GLU A 429 -1.49 -16.46 17.43
CA GLU A 429 -2.06 -15.35 18.21
C GLU A 429 -3.59 -15.23 17.97
N SER A 430 -4.33 -14.64 18.93
CA SER A 430 -5.73 -14.22 18.74
C SER A 430 -5.78 -13.14 17.65
N GLU A 431 -6.57 -13.36 16.59
CA GLU A 431 -6.60 -12.47 15.41
C GLU A 431 -6.88 -11.02 15.82
N SER A 432 -5.98 -10.10 15.45
CA SER A 432 -6.20 -8.68 15.69
C SER A 432 -7.18 -8.09 14.69
N LEU A 433 -7.82 -6.97 15.07
CA LEU A 433 -8.70 -6.21 14.19
C LEU A 433 -8.00 -5.71 12.93
N LYS A 434 -6.71 -5.38 13.06
CA LYS A 434 -5.86 -5.00 11.94
C LYS A 434 -5.75 -6.11 10.89
N ILE A 435 -5.58 -7.37 11.33
CA ILE A 435 -5.57 -8.52 10.42
C ILE A 435 -6.91 -8.70 9.71
N ASN A 436 -8.03 -8.48 10.41
CA ASN A 436 -9.36 -8.53 9.80
C ASN A 436 -9.57 -7.41 8.76
N SER A 437 -9.11 -6.19 9.07
CA SER A 437 -9.07 -5.06 8.13
C SER A 437 -8.24 -5.36 6.86
N ILE A 438 -7.06 -5.96 7.02
CA ILE A 438 -6.21 -6.41 5.89
C ILE A 438 -6.94 -7.49 5.08
N LYS A 439 -7.59 -8.46 5.73
CA LYS A 439 -8.35 -9.53 5.08
C LYS A 439 -9.53 -8.99 4.27
N GLY A 440 -10.24 -7.98 4.77
CA GLY A 440 -11.33 -7.30 4.06
C GLY A 440 -10.86 -6.64 2.77
N LYS A 441 -9.82 -5.81 2.87
CA LYS A 441 -9.21 -5.13 1.69
C LYS A 441 -8.63 -6.12 0.68
N LEU A 442 -7.98 -7.17 1.15
CA LEU A 442 -7.47 -8.27 0.32
C LEU A 442 -8.61 -8.95 -0.44
N THR A 443 -9.71 -9.26 0.26
CA THR A 443 -10.89 -9.89 -0.32
C THR A 443 -11.50 -9.03 -1.42
N GLU A 444 -11.73 -7.75 -1.14
CA GLU A 444 -12.26 -6.80 -2.13
C GLU A 444 -11.39 -6.76 -3.39
N SER A 445 -10.07 -6.70 -3.22
CA SER A 445 -9.11 -6.66 -4.33
C SER A 445 -9.09 -7.95 -5.14
N LEU A 446 -9.11 -9.12 -4.47
CA LEU A 446 -9.17 -10.42 -5.14
C LEU A 446 -10.47 -10.64 -5.89
N VAL A 447 -11.62 -10.21 -5.34
CA VAL A 447 -12.91 -10.29 -6.04
C VAL A 447 -12.89 -9.43 -7.31
N LYS A 448 -12.41 -8.18 -7.24
CA LYS A 448 -12.29 -7.32 -8.43
C LYS A 448 -11.37 -7.94 -9.49
N ILE A 449 -10.18 -8.41 -9.10
CA ILE A 449 -9.23 -9.06 -10.03
C ILE A 449 -9.82 -10.33 -10.66
N ASN A 450 -10.47 -11.19 -9.85
CA ASN A 450 -11.03 -12.45 -10.34
C ASN A 450 -12.28 -12.22 -11.21
N SER A 451 -12.95 -11.08 -11.08
CA SER A 451 -14.06 -10.65 -11.94
C SER A 451 -13.61 -9.77 -13.13
N GLN A 452 -12.32 -9.75 -13.48
CA GLN A 452 -11.77 -8.99 -14.62
C GLN A 452 -12.04 -7.48 -14.53
N LYS A 453 -12.09 -6.93 -13.31
CA LYS A 453 -12.24 -5.50 -13.08
C LYS A 453 -10.92 -4.86 -12.73
N ASP A 454 -10.80 -3.58 -13.02
CA ASP A 454 -9.67 -2.76 -12.58
C ASP A 454 -9.75 -2.44 -11.07
N TYR A 455 -8.76 -1.69 -10.58
CA TYR A 455 -8.66 -1.29 -9.18
C TYR A 455 -9.94 -0.61 -8.63
N PHE A 456 -10.63 0.17 -9.46
CA PHE A 456 -11.84 0.90 -9.09
C PHE A 456 -13.14 0.11 -9.34
N GLY A 457 -13.06 -1.11 -9.89
CA GLY A 457 -14.20 -1.97 -10.15
C GLY A 457 -14.78 -1.85 -11.57
N HIS A 458 -14.13 -1.12 -12.46
CA HIS A 458 -14.61 -0.93 -13.83
C HIS A 458 -14.08 -2.02 -14.78
N SER A 459 -14.76 -2.24 -15.91
CA SER A 459 -14.20 -3.10 -16.96
C SER A 459 -12.97 -2.41 -17.56
N VAL A 460 -12.10 -3.18 -18.22
CA VAL A 460 -10.94 -2.61 -18.90
C VAL A 460 -11.38 -1.53 -19.86
N ASN A 461 -12.25 -1.83 -20.81
CA ASN A 461 -12.65 -0.82 -21.79
C ASN A 461 -13.64 0.24 -21.29
N TRP A 462 -13.83 0.36 -19.98
CA TRP A 462 -14.72 1.32 -19.37
C TRP A 462 -14.38 2.76 -19.71
N VAL A 463 -15.42 3.54 -20.03
CA VAL A 463 -15.35 4.97 -20.28
C VAL A 463 -16.22 5.70 -19.26
N PRO A 464 -15.69 6.76 -18.62
CA PRO A 464 -16.46 7.63 -17.75
C PRO A 464 -17.69 8.20 -18.46
N ASN A 465 -18.81 8.31 -17.74
CA ASN A 465 -20.01 8.93 -18.29
C ASN A 465 -19.81 10.40 -18.60
N TYR A 466 -19.08 11.12 -17.75
CA TYR A 466 -18.71 12.52 -17.97
C TYR A 466 -17.62 12.64 -19.04
N SER A 467 -17.64 13.77 -19.76
CA SER A 467 -16.65 14.10 -20.80
C SER A 467 -15.26 14.34 -20.21
N LEU A 468 -14.26 14.56 -21.07
CA LEU A 468 -12.92 14.97 -20.61
C LEU A 468 -12.99 16.34 -19.92
N GLU A 469 -13.75 17.26 -20.48
CA GLU A 469 -13.97 18.62 -19.99
C GLU A 469 -14.60 18.61 -18.59
N ALA A 470 -15.67 17.82 -18.40
CA ALA A 470 -16.34 17.71 -17.12
C ALA A 470 -15.49 16.99 -16.05
N ASN A 471 -14.75 15.93 -16.42
CA ASN A 471 -13.83 15.28 -15.48
C ASN A 471 -12.63 16.16 -15.13
N TYR A 472 -12.15 16.97 -16.08
CA TYR A 472 -11.12 17.97 -15.84
C TYR A 472 -11.60 19.01 -14.82
N SER A 473 -12.79 19.60 -14.99
CA SER A 473 -13.35 20.58 -14.04
C SER A 473 -13.59 19.96 -12.66
N LYS A 474 -14.12 18.73 -12.60
CA LYS A 474 -14.31 17.98 -11.36
C LYS A 474 -12.99 17.73 -10.63
N PHE A 475 -11.97 17.27 -11.34
CA PHE A 475 -10.65 17.02 -10.76
C PHE A 475 -10.03 18.33 -10.26
N LYS A 476 -10.07 19.39 -11.08
CA LYS A 476 -9.60 20.74 -10.75
C LYS A 476 -10.29 21.33 -9.51
N SER A 477 -11.60 21.18 -9.39
CA SER A 477 -12.38 21.67 -8.24
C SER A 477 -12.03 20.93 -6.95
N ASP A 478 -11.75 19.63 -7.05
CA ASP A 478 -11.49 18.79 -5.87
C ASP A 478 -10.15 19.05 -5.18
N LEU A 479 -9.13 19.47 -5.91
CA LEU A 479 -7.78 19.58 -5.35
C LEU A 479 -7.69 20.63 -4.26
N ASP A 480 -8.40 21.74 -4.42
CA ASP A 480 -8.39 22.79 -3.41
C ASP A 480 -8.89 22.26 -2.07
N HIS A 481 -9.93 21.43 -2.10
CA HIS A 481 -10.48 20.82 -0.90
C HIS A 481 -9.55 19.75 -0.34
N SER A 482 -9.12 18.81 -1.17
CA SER A 482 -8.30 17.67 -0.76
C SER A 482 -6.91 18.09 -0.27
N PHE A 483 -6.27 19.09 -0.88
CA PHE A 483 -5.00 19.63 -0.39
C PHE A 483 -5.13 20.36 0.94
N ARG A 484 -6.19 21.14 1.13
CA ARG A 484 -6.45 21.78 2.43
C ARG A 484 -6.67 20.74 3.52
N ALA A 485 -7.41 19.67 3.23
CA ALA A 485 -7.63 18.57 4.17
C ALA A 485 -6.32 17.86 4.53
N ILE A 486 -5.48 17.54 3.53
CA ILE A 486 -4.18 16.89 3.75
C ILE A 486 -3.22 17.83 4.48
N TYR A 487 -3.10 19.09 4.07
CA TYR A 487 -2.27 20.11 4.73
C TYR A 487 -2.66 20.28 6.19
N LEU A 488 -3.95 20.48 6.45
CA LEU A 488 -4.48 20.63 7.79
C LEU A 488 -4.21 19.37 8.62
N SER A 489 -4.36 18.19 8.02
CA SER A 489 -4.01 16.93 8.68
C SER A 489 -2.55 16.92 9.13
N TYR A 490 -1.61 17.20 8.23
CA TYR A 490 -0.20 17.29 8.59
C TYR A 490 0.09 18.39 9.62
N TRP A 491 -0.52 19.57 9.48
CA TRP A 491 -0.29 20.67 10.41
C TRP A 491 -0.80 20.33 11.81
N ILE A 492 -2.01 19.76 11.92
CA ILE A 492 -2.58 19.38 13.22
C ILE A 492 -1.69 18.29 13.87
N LYS A 493 -1.20 17.29 13.11
CA LYS A 493 -0.24 16.27 13.59
C LYS A 493 0.97 16.91 14.28
N ASN A 494 1.39 18.09 13.82
CA ASN A 494 2.58 18.80 14.29
C ASN A 494 2.29 19.97 15.26
N SER A 495 1.01 20.22 15.60
CA SER A 495 0.59 21.36 16.43
C SER A 495 0.29 20.98 17.90
N GLN A 496 0.62 21.86 18.86
CA GLN A 496 0.31 21.69 20.28
C GLN A 496 -1.08 22.26 20.65
N LYS A 497 -2.18 21.65 20.16
CA LYS A 497 -3.55 22.01 20.62
C LYS A 497 -3.85 21.53 22.05
N SER A 498 -4.86 22.14 22.71
CA SER A 498 -5.31 21.74 24.06
C SER A 498 -5.89 20.33 24.08
N LEU A 499 -5.79 19.66 25.24
CA LEU A 499 -6.26 18.29 25.46
C LEU A 499 -7.77 18.13 25.15
N GLU A 500 -8.57 19.09 25.59
CA GLU A 500 -10.04 19.10 25.44
C GLU A 500 -10.47 19.10 23.96
N SER A 501 -9.86 19.94 23.12
CA SER A 501 -10.16 19.96 21.68
C SER A 501 -9.74 18.68 20.95
N LYS A 502 -8.72 17.97 21.44
CA LYS A 502 -8.29 16.68 20.86
C LYS A 502 -9.22 15.54 21.27
N VAL A 503 -9.71 15.53 22.52
CA VAL A 503 -10.76 14.58 22.97
C VAL A 503 -12.04 14.76 22.15
N GLU A 504 -12.45 16.01 21.91
CA GLU A 504 -13.64 16.31 21.11
C GLU A 504 -13.48 15.85 19.66
N ALA A 505 -12.35 16.14 19.01
CA ALA A 505 -12.09 15.72 17.63
C ALA A 505 -12.05 14.18 17.48
N ILE A 506 -11.44 13.47 18.44
CA ILE A 506 -11.45 12.01 18.52
C ILE A 506 -12.89 11.48 18.70
N GLY A 507 -13.71 12.15 19.53
CA GLY A 507 -15.11 11.82 19.71
C GLY A 507 -15.92 11.96 18.41
N GLN A 508 -15.75 13.06 17.68
CA GLN A 508 -16.42 13.29 16.39
C GLN A 508 -16.00 12.26 15.33
N LEU A 509 -14.72 11.85 15.32
CA LEU A 509 -14.25 10.77 14.45
C LEU A 509 -14.93 9.45 14.75
N GLN A 510 -14.96 9.09 16.04
CA GLN A 510 -15.60 7.87 16.50
C GLN A 510 -17.07 7.86 16.08
N ASP A 511 -17.77 8.99 16.18
CA ASP A 511 -19.15 9.16 15.70
C ASP A 511 -19.28 8.98 14.17
N ASN A 512 -18.37 9.58 13.40
CA ASN A 512 -18.35 9.42 11.93
C ASN A 512 -18.11 7.95 11.54
N LEU A 513 -17.11 7.30 12.14
CA LEU A 513 -16.79 5.90 11.91
C LEU A 513 -17.97 4.96 12.23
N LEU A 514 -18.68 5.22 13.33
CA LEU A 514 -19.89 4.48 13.68
C LEU A 514 -21.02 4.73 12.68
N GLY A 515 -21.18 5.96 12.20
CA GLY A 515 -22.11 6.30 11.12
C GLY A 515 -21.79 5.58 9.80
N ARG A 516 -20.51 5.49 9.43
CA ARG A 516 -20.02 4.74 8.26
C ARG A 516 -20.32 3.25 8.37
N ILE A 517 -20.18 2.68 9.57
CA ILE A 517 -20.55 1.29 9.85
C ILE A 517 -22.05 1.08 9.62
N GLU A 518 -22.91 1.94 10.19
CA GLU A 518 -24.37 1.80 10.05
C GLU A 518 -24.81 1.97 8.58
N GLN A 519 -24.27 2.95 7.85
CA GLN A 519 -24.55 3.13 6.42
C GLN A 519 -24.10 1.92 5.60
N SER A 520 -22.92 1.36 5.88
CA SER A 520 -22.39 0.19 5.17
C SER A 520 -23.22 -1.07 5.46
N LYS A 521 -23.73 -1.19 6.69
CA LYS A 521 -24.66 -2.24 7.10
C LYS A 521 -26.02 -2.12 6.38
N GLU A 522 -26.58 -0.92 6.28
CA GLU A 522 -27.81 -0.68 5.49
C GLU A 522 -27.62 -1.05 4.01
N ASN A 523 -26.51 -0.61 3.42
CA ASN A 523 -26.14 -0.97 2.04
C ASN A 523 -26.02 -2.49 1.87
N TYR A 524 -25.35 -3.16 2.81
CA TYR A 524 -25.20 -4.61 2.83
C TYR A 524 -26.56 -5.34 2.90
N ASN A 525 -27.46 -4.91 3.78
CA ASN A 525 -28.82 -5.46 3.88
C ASN A 525 -29.61 -5.26 2.58
N GLY A 526 -29.48 -4.08 1.98
CA GLY A 526 -30.03 -3.78 0.66
C GLY A 526 -29.50 -4.72 -0.43
N LEU A 527 -28.21 -5.04 -0.43
CA LEU A 527 -27.59 -5.96 -1.39
C LEU A 527 -28.04 -7.40 -1.17
N ILE A 528 -28.13 -7.85 0.08
CA ILE A 528 -28.64 -9.19 0.41
C ILE A 528 -30.06 -9.39 -0.10
N SER A 529 -30.93 -8.37 -0.01
CA SER A 529 -32.29 -8.47 -0.52
C SER A 529 -32.38 -8.68 -2.04
N LYS A 530 -31.31 -8.40 -2.80
CA LYS A 530 -31.23 -8.66 -4.24
C LYS A 530 -30.86 -10.11 -4.57
N ILE A 531 -30.36 -10.88 -3.61
CA ILE A 531 -29.87 -12.25 -3.83
C ILE A 531 -31.00 -13.22 -4.21
N PRO A 532 -32.19 -13.20 -3.58
CA PRO A 532 -33.33 -13.99 -4.04
C PRO A 532 -33.72 -13.69 -5.49
N ILE A 533 -33.68 -12.41 -5.91
CA ILE A 533 -33.97 -11.99 -7.29
C ILE A 533 -32.90 -12.56 -8.25
N LEU A 534 -31.63 -12.55 -7.85
CA LEU A 534 -30.56 -13.18 -8.62
C LEU A 534 -30.75 -14.71 -8.71
N LYS A 535 -31.19 -15.38 -7.65
CA LYS A 535 -31.52 -16.82 -7.68
C LYS A 535 -32.63 -17.11 -8.70
N GLU A 536 -33.68 -16.30 -8.72
CA GLU A 536 -34.76 -16.41 -9.70
C GLU A 536 -34.25 -16.26 -11.13
N LYS A 537 -33.46 -15.20 -11.41
CA LYS A 537 -32.82 -15.00 -12.73
C LYS A 537 -31.92 -16.16 -13.14
N ILE A 538 -31.21 -16.78 -12.19
CA ILE A 538 -30.36 -17.94 -12.45
C ILE A 538 -31.20 -19.18 -12.78
N ASP A 539 -32.32 -19.39 -12.08
CA ASP A 539 -33.25 -20.47 -12.38
C ASP A 539 -33.93 -20.26 -13.75
N GLU A 540 -34.30 -19.03 -14.11
CA GLU A 540 -34.77 -18.68 -15.47
C GLU A 540 -33.70 -19.00 -16.51
N PHE A 541 -32.45 -18.59 -16.27
CA PHE A 541 -31.34 -18.84 -17.20
C PHE A 541 -31.04 -20.35 -17.35
N ARG A 542 -31.27 -21.16 -16.32
CA ARG A 542 -31.16 -22.62 -16.41
C ARG A 542 -32.16 -23.21 -17.43
N VAL A 543 -33.37 -22.65 -17.51
CA VAL A 543 -34.36 -23.07 -18.52
C VAL A 543 -33.83 -22.78 -19.92
N GLU A 544 -33.21 -21.63 -20.13
CA GLU A 544 -32.59 -21.27 -21.42
C GLU A 544 -31.41 -22.18 -21.77
N GLN A 545 -30.61 -22.55 -20.78
CA GLN A 545 -29.54 -23.51 -20.94
C GLN A 545 -30.07 -24.89 -21.35
N ASP A 546 -31.14 -25.37 -20.72
CA ASP A 546 -31.79 -26.63 -21.08
C ASP A 546 -32.42 -26.58 -22.47
N PHE A 547 -32.90 -25.41 -22.90
CA PHE A 547 -33.36 -25.19 -24.26
C PHE A 547 -32.19 -25.29 -25.26
N PHE A 548 -31.07 -24.60 -25.01
CA PHE A 548 -29.89 -24.68 -25.87
C PHE A 548 -29.31 -26.10 -25.95
N ALA A 549 -29.24 -26.82 -24.83
CA ALA A 549 -28.79 -28.21 -24.78
C ALA A 549 -29.69 -29.14 -25.63
N ARG A 550 -31.01 -28.92 -25.62
CA ARG A 550 -31.96 -29.65 -26.48
C ARG A 550 -31.74 -29.36 -27.95
N GLU A 551 -31.43 -28.10 -28.30
CA GLU A 551 -31.15 -27.71 -29.68
C GLU A 551 -29.85 -28.34 -30.20
N VAL A 552 -28.80 -28.40 -29.37
CA VAL A 552 -27.56 -29.14 -29.67
C VAL A 552 -27.86 -30.62 -29.95
N ALA A 553 -28.65 -31.28 -29.09
CA ALA A 553 -29.03 -32.68 -29.27
C ALA A 553 -29.88 -32.92 -30.53
N ARG A 554 -30.77 -31.97 -30.86
CA ARG A 554 -31.56 -31.98 -32.10
C ARG A 554 -30.66 -31.98 -33.34
N VAL A 555 -29.66 -31.09 -33.36
CA VAL A 555 -28.68 -30.99 -34.45
C VAL A 555 -27.81 -32.25 -34.54
N GLU A 556 -27.44 -32.86 -33.41
CA GLU A 556 -26.72 -34.15 -33.39
C GLU A 556 -27.53 -35.26 -34.07
N ALA A 557 -28.81 -35.38 -33.72
CA ALA A 557 -29.72 -36.35 -34.32
C ALA A 557 -29.87 -36.14 -35.84
N GLU A 558 -29.90 -34.87 -36.28
CA GLU A 558 -29.98 -34.50 -37.69
C GLU A 558 -28.71 -34.86 -38.46
N ILE A 559 -27.52 -34.62 -37.89
CA ILE A 559 -26.23 -35.07 -38.45
C ILE A 559 -26.20 -36.60 -38.58
N ASN A 560 -26.67 -37.34 -37.57
CA ASN A 560 -26.71 -38.80 -37.62
C ASN A 560 -27.70 -39.32 -38.68
N ARG A 561 -28.86 -38.66 -38.86
CA ARG A 561 -29.82 -38.98 -39.94
C ARG A 561 -29.21 -38.72 -41.32
N MET A 562 -28.47 -37.62 -41.51
CA MET A 562 -27.76 -37.34 -42.77
C MET A 562 -26.72 -38.40 -43.10
N ALA A 563 -26.00 -38.90 -42.09
CA ALA A 563 -25.01 -39.97 -42.24
C ALA A 563 -25.64 -41.33 -42.59
N ALA A 564 -26.87 -41.59 -42.13
CA ALA A 564 -27.62 -42.80 -42.45
C ALA A 564 -28.14 -42.80 -43.90
N ASN A 565 -28.57 -41.63 -44.40
CA ASN A 565 -29.31 -41.52 -45.66
C ASN A 565 -28.46 -41.22 -46.91
N ASN A 566 -27.19 -40.81 -46.79
CA ASN A 566 -26.37 -40.43 -47.95
C ASN A 566 -24.86 -40.75 -47.76
N VAL A 567 -24.26 -41.49 -48.70
CA VAL A 567 -22.84 -41.90 -48.66
C VAL A 567 -21.88 -40.71 -48.79
N ASN A 568 -22.20 -39.70 -49.61
CA ASN A 568 -21.39 -38.49 -49.73
C ASN A 568 -21.44 -37.63 -48.45
N SER A 569 -22.55 -37.69 -47.71
CA SER A 569 -22.69 -37.02 -46.42
C SER A 569 -21.91 -37.71 -45.29
N ARG A 570 -21.65 -39.02 -45.38
CA ARG A 570 -20.82 -39.75 -44.40
C ARG A 570 -19.41 -39.20 -44.26
N ASN A 571 -18.81 -38.74 -45.36
CA ASN A 571 -17.47 -38.14 -45.35
C ASN A 571 -17.45 -36.77 -44.63
N LYS A 572 -18.58 -36.06 -44.57
CA LYS A 572 -18.72 -34.77 -43.87
C LYS A 572 -19.10 -34.93 -42.39
N THR A 573 -19.64 -36.09 -41.98
CA THR A 573 -20.13 -36.34 -40.61
C THR A 573 -19.06 -36.14 -39.53
N SER A 574 -17.81 -36.56 -39.77
CA SER A 574 -16.71 -36.39 -38.80
C SER A 574 -16.46 -34.91 -38.51
N PHE A 575 -16.42 -34.10 -39.57
CA PHE A 575 -16.26 -32.65 -39.47
C PHE A 575 -17.47 -31.98 -38.77
N LEU A 576 -18.71 -32.35 -39.13
CA LEU A 576 -19.92 -31.79 -38.51
C LEU A 576 -20.03 -32.14 -37.02
N LYS A 577 -19.66 -33.37 -36.62
CA LYS A 577 -19.60 -33.76 -35.21
C LYS A 577 -18.53 -32.97 -34.44
N LYS A 578 -17.38 -32.71 -35.06
CA LYS A 578 -16.34 -31.86 -34.47
C LYS A 578 -16.82 -30.41 -34.30
N ALA A 579 -17.50 -29.85 -35.29
CA ALA A 579 -18.10 -28.52 -35.22
C ALA A 579 -19.16 -28.44 -34.11
N LEU A 580 -20.05 -29.43 -34.00
CA LEU A 580 -21.07 -29.49 -32.95
C LEU A 580 -20.45 -29.60 -31.54
N ARG A 581 -19.41 -30.43 -31.36
CA ARG A 581 -18.65 -30.50 -30.10
C ARG A 581 -18.03 -29.16 -29.73
N THR A 582 -17.53 -28.43 -30.73
CA THR A 582 -16.95 -27.09 -30.54
C THR A 582 -18.02 -26.09 -30.07
N VAL A 583 -19.21 -26.08 -30.70
CA VAL A 583 -20.38 -25.27 -30.24
C VAL A 583 -20.71 -25.60 -28.79
N SER A 584 -20.79 -26.89 -28.44
CA SER A 584 -21.08 -27.31 -27.07
C SER A 584 -20.00 -26.90 -26.09
N ALA A 585 -18.71 -27.04 -26.46
CA ALA A 585 -17.59 -26.60 -25.63
C ALA A 585 -17.63 -25.08 -25.39
N ILE A 586 -17.94 -24.28 -26.41
CA ILE A 586 -18.10 -22.82 -26.29
C ILE A 586 -19.25 -22.47 -25.31
N SER A 587 -20.35 -23.23 -25.29
CA SER A 587 -21.43 -22.96 -24.32
C SER A 587 -21.00 -23.13 -22.84
N THR A 588 -19.90 -23.84 -22.58
CA THR A 588 -19.34 -24.04 -21.23
C THR A 588 -18.51 -22.86 -20.73
N VAL A 589 -18.05 -21.96 -21.61
CA VAL A 589 -17.16 -20.85 -21.23
C VAL A 589 -17.94 -19.59 -20.87
N ILE A 590 -17.35 -18.70 -20.07
CA ILE A 590 -17.89 -17.36 -19.77
C ILE A 590 -17.13 -16.38 -20.65
N PRO A 591 -17.78 -15.64 -21.56
CA PRO A 591 -17.08 -14.67 -22.39
C PRO A 591 -16.70 -13.46 -21.53
N ALA A 592 -15.41 -13.31 -21.25
CA ALA A 592 -14.87 -12.14 -20.54
C ALA A 592 -14.90 -10.90 -21.45
N GLY A 593 -15.05 -9.72 -20.84
CA GLY A 593 -14.91 -8.43 -21.52
C GLY A 593 -13.61 -8.36 -22.32
N GLN A 594 -13.60 -7.60 -23.42
CA GLN A 594 -12.38 -7.40 -24.21
C GLN A 594 -11.75 -6.06 -23.83
N PRO A 595 -10.41 -5.96 -23.74
CA PRO A 595 -9.49 -7.08 -23.50
C PRO A 595 -9.63 -7.56 -22.04
N ALA A 596 -9.44 -8.86 -21.79
CA ALA A 596 -9.50 -9.40 -20.43
C ALA A 596 -8.21 -9.09 -19.65
N LEU A 597 -8.33 -8.75 -18.36
CA LEU A 597 -7.20 -8.45 -17.46
C LEU A 597 -6.41 -9.72 -17.12
N GLY A 598 -5.11 -9.72 -17.38
CA GLY A 598 -4.23 -10.84 -17.00
C GLY A 598 -4.49 -12.15 -17.75
N LEU A 599 -5.42 -12.19 -18.73
CA LEU A 599 -5.58 -13.35 -19.63
C LEU A 599 -4.61 -13.22 -20.81
N VAL A 600 -3.33 -13.55 -20.59
CA VAL A 600 -2.37 -13.77 -21.66
C VAL A 600 -2.18 -15.28 -21.81
N GLY A 601 -2.83 -15.88 -22.82
CA GLY A 601 -2.55 -17.25 -23.27
C GLY A 601 -3.46 -18.39 -22.77
N SER A 602 -4.56 -18.12 -22.08
CA SER A 602 -5.40 -19.18 -21.47
C SER A 602 -6.53 -19.75 -22.37
N SER A 603 -6.70 -19.26 -23.59
CA SER A 603 -8.07 -19.12 -24.11
C SER A 603 -8.55 -20.06 -25.21
N LEU A 604 -7.71 -20.99 -25.67
CA LEU A 604 -8.12 -22.15 -26.48
C LEU A 604 -8.00 -23.49 -25.76
N GLY A 605 -7.39 -23.55 -24.57
CA GLY A 605 -7.15 -24.80 -23.84
C GLY A 605 -8.42 -25.54 -23.42
N ILE A 606 -9.45 -24.81 -22.97
CA ILE A 606 -10.74 -25.40 -22.54
C ILE A 606 -11.52 -25.95 -23.75
N VAL A 607 -11.50 -25.23 -24.87
CA VAL A 607 -12.14 -25.65 -26.12
C VAL A 607 -11.36 -26.83 -26.74
N ALA A 608 -10.03 -26.74 -26.76
CA ALA A 608 -9.14 -27.78 -27.30
C ALA A 608 -9.15 -29.07 -26.45
N ALA A 609 -9.20 -28.99 -25.12
CA ALA A 609 -9.30 -30.15 -24.24
C ALA A 609 -10.58 -30.96 -24.50
N ASN A 610 -11.70 -30.29 -24.76
CA ASN A 610 -12.98 -30.94 -25.11
C ASN A 610 -13.03 -31.46 -26.57
N ILE A 611 -12.08 -31.07 -27.43
CA ILE A 611 -11.98 -31.51 -28.83
C ILE A 611 -10.96 -32.65 -28.98
N GLY A 612 -9.92 -32.68 -28.15
CA GLY A 612 -8.80 -33.63 -28.20
C GLY A 612 -9.02 -34.93 -27.42
N GLU A 613 -9.79 -34.90 -26.33
CA GLU A 613 -10.22 -36.11 -25.60
C GLU A 613 -11.53 -36.65 -26.22
N GLU A 614 -11.71 -37.97 -26.31
CA GLU A 614 -12.96 -38.60 -26.82
C GLU A 614 -14.19 -38.39 -25.91
N ARG A 615 -14.37 -37.19 -25.34
CA ARG A 615 -15.55 -36.83 -24.55
C ARG A 615 -16.81 -36.87 -25.42
N SER A 616 -17.85 -37.50 -24.90
CA SER A 616 -19.17 -37.56 -25.52
C SER A 616 -19.85 -36.18 -25.48
N LEU A 617 -20.74 -35.89 -26.44
CA LEU A 617 -21.48 -34.63 -26.47
C LEU A 617 -22.33 -34.45 -25.19
N SER A 618 -22.85 -35.56 -24.65
CA SER A 618 -23.57 -35.61 -23.39
C SER A 618 -22.74 -35.16 -22.18
N GLU A 619 -21.44 -35.46 -22.14
CA GLU A 619 -20.54 -35.02 -21.06
C GLU A 619 -20.29 -33.53 -21.14
N ILE A 620 -20.04 -32.98 -22.34
CA ILE A 620 -19.84 -31.54 -22.56
C ILE A 620 -21.12 -30.76 -22.18
N ILE A 621 -22.30 -31.26 -22.58
CA ILE A 621 -23.60 -30.67 -22.21
C ILE A 621 -23.80 -30.71 -20.68
N LYS A 622 -23.42 -31.80 -20.01
CA LYS A 622 -23.51 -31.91 -18.55
C LYS A 622 -22.58 -30.93 -17.84
N ASP A 623 -21.35 -30.75 -18.33
CA ASP A 623 -20.39 -29.77 -17.81
C ASP A 623 -20.87 -28.34 -17.98
N SER A 624 -21.58 -28.03 -19.08
CA SER A 624 -22.24 -26.73 -19.24
C SER A 624 -23.20 -26.45 -18.08
N LYS A 625 -24.02 -27.45 -17.67
CA LYS A 625 -25.04 -27.31 -16.61
C LYS A 625 -24.44 -27.12 -15.22
N SER A 626 -23.17 -27.45 -15.03
CA SER A 626 -22.50 -27.40 -13.72
C SER A 626 -22.16 -25.99 -13.23
N ILE A 627 -22.06 -25.00 -14.13
CA ILE A 627 -21.62 -23.62 -13.80
C ILE A 627 -22.51 -22.99 -12.72
N TYR A 628 -23.82 -23.24 -12.80
CA TYR A 628 -24.82 -22.57 -11.97
C TYR A 628 -25.30 -23.42 -10.80
N ASN A 629 -25.03 -24.72 -10.82
CA ASN A 629 -25.31 -25.63 -9.70
C ASN A 629 -24.57 -25.22 -8.41
N ASN A 630 -23.47 -24.49 -8.53
CA ASN A 630 -22.71 -23.99 -7.38
C ASN A 630 -23.33 -22.72 -6.77
N PHE A 631 -24.01 -21.87 -7.55
CA PHE A 631 -24.77 -20.74 -6.98
C PHE A 631 -25.94 -21.23 -6.12
N LYS A 632 -26.54 -22.37 -6.48
CA LYS A 632 -27.58 -23.03 -5.67
C LYS A 632 -27.03 -23.60 -4.35
N LYS A 633 -25.75 -23.99 -4.30
CA LYS A 633 -25.07 -24.45 -3.08
C LYS A 633 -24.67 -23.30 -2.15
N MET A 634 -24.69 -22.08 -2.65
CA MET A 634 -24.36 -20.89 -1.91
C MET A 634 -25.47 -20.63 -0.89
N ASP A 635 -25.19 -20.99 0.36
CA ASP A 635 -26.13 -20.88 1.47
C ASP A 635 -26.16 -19.45 2.02
N ILE A 636 -26.45 -18.50 1.12
CA ILE A 636 -26.46 -17.08 1.44
C ILE A 636 -27.66 -16.72 2.32
N GLU A 637 -28.73 -17.52 2.31
CA GLU A 637 -29.87 -17.33 3.21
C GLU A 637 -29.49 -17.64 4.65
N ASN A 638 -28.85 -18.79 4.92
CA ASN A 638 -28.34 -19.06 6.26
C ASN A 638 -27.19 -18.11 6.62
N SER A 639 -26.34 -17.73 5.66
CA SER A 639 -25.27 -16.77 5.92
C SER A 639 -25.81 -15.37 6.25
N SER A 640 -26.89 -14.94 5.58
CA SER A 640 -27.64 -13.71 5.87
C SER A 640 -28.32 -13.80 7.24
N HIS A 641 -28.92 -14.94 7.57
CA HIS A 641 -29.52 -15.15 8.88
C HIS A 641 -28.46 -15.10 9.99
N ASN A 642 -27.33 -15.79 9.81
CA ASN A 642 -26.19 -15.76 10.72
C ASN A 642 -25.63 -14.34 10.88
N TRP A 643 -25.53 -13.58 9.78
CA TRP A 643 -25.11 -12.19 9.82
C TRP A 643 -26.11 -11.33 10.60
N ASN A 644 -27.42 -11.43 10.31
CA ASN A 644 -28.45 -10.63 10.97
C ASN A 644 -28.56 -10.96 12.46
N GLU A 645 -28.48 -12.25 12.81
CA GLU A 645 -28.48 -12.73 14.18
C GLU A 645 -27.25 -12.23 14.93
N ALA A 646 -26.05 -12.35 14.35
CA ALA A 646 -24.83 -11.87 14.96
C ALA A 646 -24.82 -10.34 15.07
N TRP A 647 -25.22 -9.62 14.02
CA TRP A 647 -25.33 -8.16 14.02
C TRP A 647 -26.33 -7.65 15.06
N SER A 648 -27.44 -8.36 15.28
CA SER A 648 -28.42 -7.98 16.33
C SER A 648 -27.82 -7.97 17.74
N LYS A 649 -26.72 -8.70 17.96
CA LYS A 649 -25.96 -8.74 19.22
C LYS A 649 -24.95 -7.59 19.30
N VAL A 650 -24.70 -6.88 18.19
CA VAL A 650 -23.81 -5.73 18.11
C VAL A 650 -24.56 -4.47 18.51
N LYS A 651 -24.14 -3.87 19.62
CA LYS A 651 -24.62 -2.58 20.09
C LYS A 651 -23.50 -1.57 19.87
N LEU A 652 -23.61 -0.80 18.79
CA LEU A 652 -22.63 0.24 18.46
C LEU A 652 -22.43 1.26 19.60
N SER A 653 -23.46 1.50 20.43
CA SER A 653 -23.34 2.33 21.64
C SER A 653 -22.37 1.76 22.66
N ARG A 654 -22.31 0.42 22.81
CA ARG A 654 -21.40 -0.26 23.74
C ARG A 654 -19.94 -0.03 23.37
N VAL A 655 -19.62 0.13 22.09
CA VAL A 655 -18.25 0.39 21.60
C VAL A 655 -17.67 1.68 22.22
N LYS A 656 -18.53 2.65 22.57
CA LYS A 656 -18.14 3.90 23.25
C LYS A 656 -17.94 3.75 24.75
N GLU A 657 -18.56 2.72 25.35
CA GLU A 657 -18.61 2.48 26.79
C GLU A 657 -17.49 1.52 27.26
N ILE A 658 -16.86 0.79 26.33
CA ILE A 658 -15.77 -0.14 26.65
C ILE A 658 -14.46 0.65 26.80
N GLU A 659 -14.03 0.83 28.05
CA GLU A 659 -12.76 1.47 28.40
C GLU A 659 -11.57 0.51 28.32
N ASN A 660 -11.80 -0.80 28.48
CA ASN A 660 -10.74 -1.81 28.49
C ASN A 660 -10.34 -2.23 27.06
N LYS A 661 -9.05 -2.13 26.75
CA LYS A 661 -8.46 -2.43 25.43
C LYS A 661 -8.71 -3.86 24.96
N ASP A 662 -8.56 -4.83 25.85
CA ASP A 662 -8.71 -6.24 25.50
C ASP A 662 -10.20 -6.59 25.36
N GLU A 663 -11.07 -6.02 26.19
CA GLU A 663 -12.53 -6.16 26.02
C GLU A 663 -13.00 -5.55 24.70
N LEU A 664 -12.49 -4.38 24.30
CA LEU A 664 -12.85 -3.74 23.04
C LEU A 664 -12.37 -4.57 21.85
N LYS A 665 -11.12 -5.05 21.91
CA LYS A 665 -10.54 -5.92 20.88
C LYS A 665 -11.33 -7.22 20.76
N GLN A 666 -11.68 -7.85 21.88
CA GLN A 666 -12.48 -9.08 21.93
C GLN A 666 -13.88 -8.84 21.36
N TYR A 667 -14.57 -7.79 21.83
CA TYR A 667 -15.91 -7.43 21.38
C TYR A 667 -15.96 -7.21 19.87
N ILE A 668 -15.02 -6.45 19.33
CA ILE A 668 -14.97 -6.18 17.90
C ILE A 668 -14.50 -7.43 17.12
N SER A 669 -13.60 -8.26 17.66
CA SER A 669 -13.19 -9.51 17.00
C SER A 669 -14.38 -10.44 16.80
N ASP A 670 -15.19 -10.62 17.85
CA ASP A 670 -16.43 -11.40 17.81
C ASP A 670 -17.43 -10.83 16.77
N VAL A 671 -17.38 -9.51 16.54
CA VAL A 671 -18.18 -8.78 15.53
C VAL A 671 -17.61 -8.95 14.10
N THR A 672 -16.39 -9.42 13.91
CA THR A 672 -15.82 -9.58 12.55
C THR A 672 -15.95 -11.00 11.98
N ASP A 673 -16.13 -12.03 12.83
CA ASP A 673 -16.13 -13.43 12.44
C ASP A 673 -17.39 -13.91 11.69
N PHE A 674 -18.55 -13.29 11.91
CA PHE A 674 -19.79 -13.70 11.24
C PHE A 674 -19.80 -13.40 9.72
N SER A 675 -18.90 -12.54 9.23
CA SER A 675 -18.79 -12.20 7.80
C SER A 675 -17.97 -13.24 7.01
N ALA A 676 -17.19 -14.08 7.70
CA ALA A 676 -16.25 -15.01 7.09
C ALA A 676 -16.89 -16.07 6.17
N PRO A 677 -18.06 -16.66 6.48
CA PRO A 677 -18.72 -17.60 5.57
C PRO A 677 -19.07 -16.98 4.22
N ILE A 678 -19.55 -15.73 4.22
CA ILE A 678 -19.97 -15.02 3.00
C ILE A 678 -18.77 -14.70 2.13
N VAL A 679 -17.70 -14.17 2.74
CA VAL A 679 -16.43 -13.89 2.07
C VAL A 679 -15.87 -15.15 1.41
N LYS A 680 -15.87 -16.29 2.12
CA LYS A 680 -15.37 -17.56 1.60
C LYS A 680 -16.16 -18.05 0.38
N GLU A 681 -17.49 -17.99 0.45
CA GLU A 681 -18.35 -18.42 -0.66
C GLU A 681 -18.19 -17.49 -1.88
N ILE A 682 -18.13 -16.17 -1.67
CA ILE A 682 -17.90 -15.19 -2.75
C ILE A 682 -16.55 -15.46 -3.45
N GLN A 683 -15.48 -15.67 -2.68
CA GLN A 683 -14.16 -15.97 -3.24
C GLN A 683 -14.15 -17.29 -4.03
N ALA A 684 -14.72 -18.37 -3.47
CA ALA A 684 -14.78 -19.66 -4.12
C ALA A 684 -15.54 -19.58 -5.46
N GLN A 685 -16.62 -18.81 -5.52
CA GLN A 685 -17.37 -18.59 -6.75
C GLN A 685 -16.57 -17.78 -7.78
N ALA A 686 -15.93 -16.67 -7.36
CA ALA A 686 -15.13 -15.84 -8.25
C ALA A 686 -13.96 -16.61 -8.89
N GLU A 687 -13.27 -17.47 -8.13
CA GLU A 687 -12.21 -18.33 -8.63
C GLU A 687 -12.71 -19.36 -9.66
N LEU A 688 -13.88 -19.96 -9.40
CA LEU A 688 -14.50 -20.91 -10.32
C LEU A 688 -14.87 -20.25 -11.66
N TRP A 689 -15.42 -19.04 -11.62
CA TRP A 689 -15.80 -18.31 -12.83
C TRP A 689 -14.59 -17.92 -13.67
N LYS A 690 -13.54 -17.40 -13.03
CA LYS A 690 -12.25 -17.11 -13.66
C LYS A 690 -11.68 -18.31 -14.42
N SER A 691 -11.77 -19.52 -13.86
CA SER A 691 -11.27 -20.74 -14.53
C SER A 691 -12.00 -21.08 -15.84
N ARG A 692 -13.18 -20.48 -16.07
CA ARG A 692 -14.01 -20.67 -17.26
C ARG A 692 -14.08 -19.43 -18.15
N GLU A 693 -13.42 -18.34 -17.76
CA GLU A 693 -13.40 -17.11 -18.53
C GLU A 693 -12.50 -17.22 -19.75
N VAL A 694 -13.04 -16.85 -20.90
CA VAL A 694 -12.35 -16.82 -22.18
C VAL A 694 -12.55 -15.46 -22.82
N PRO A 695 -11.52 -14.81 -23.40
CA PRO A 695 -11.67 -13.60 -24.20
C PRO A 695 -12.79 -13.75 -25.22
N LYS A 696 -13.77 -12.84 -25.18
CA LYS A 696 -14.91 -12.82 -26.12
C LYS A 696 -14.45 -12.91 -27.59
N SER A 697 -13.28 -12.36 -27.93
CA SER A 697 -12.75 -12.35 -29.31
C SER A 697 -12.43 -13.74 -29.83
N GLU A 698 -12.00 -14.65 -28.94
CA GLU A 698 -11.68 -16.03 -29.29
C GLU A 698 -12.93 -16.88 -29.42
N VAL A 699 -13.89 -16.68 -28.51
CA VAL A 699 -15.23 -17.27 -28.61
C VAL A 699 -15.88 -16.90 -29.95
N ASP A 700 -15.88 -15.61 -30.30
CA ASP A 700 -16.46 -15.10 -31.53
C ASP A 700 -15.73 -15.61 -32.79
N ALA A 701 -14.40 -15.74 -32.73
CA ALA A 701 -13.62 -16.31 -33.83
C ALA A 701 -14.02 -17.76 -34.11
N GLU A 702 -14.26 -18.55 -33.07
CA GLU A 702 -14.63 -19.96 -33.22
C GLU A 702 -16.09 -20.13 -33.69
N ILE A 703 -17.02 -19.31 -33.18
CA ILE A 703 -18.42 -19.27 -33.66
C ILE A 703 -18.48 -18.96 -35.17
N ARG A 704 -17.68 -18.00 -35.66
CA ARG A 704 -17.63 -17.65 -37.09
C ARG A 704 -17.15 -18.81 -37.96
N LYS A 705 -16.08 -19.52 -37.56
CA LYS A 705 -15.60 -20.70 -38.30
C LYS A 705 -16.70 -21.76 -38.44
N ILE A 706 -17.46 -21.97 -37.37
CA ILE A 706 -18.56 -22.95 -37.37
C ILE A 706 -19.73 -22.47 -38.25
N LYS A 707 -20.08 -21.18 -38.19
CA LYS A 707 -21.17 -20.59 -38.98
C LYS A 707 -20.91 -20.68 -40.49
N ALA A 708 -19.65 -20.52 -40.92
CA ALA A 708 -19.23 -20.64 -42.32
C ALA A 708 -19.25 -22.10 -42.84
N SER A 709 -19.40 -23.08 -41.95
CA SER A 709 -19.14 -24.48 -42.28
C SER A 709 -20.34 -25.26 -42.86
N HIS A 710 -21.56 -25.00 -42.38
CA HIS A 710 -22.79 -25.61 -42.90
C HIS A 710 -24.04 -24.84 -42.47
N THR A 711 -25.08 -24.80 -43.31
CA THR A 711 -26.39 -24.19 -43.01
C THR A 711 -27.06 -24.67 -41.73
N LEU A 712 -26.84 -25.92 -41.30
CA LEU A 712 -27.36 -26.48 -40.05
C LEU A 712 -26.91 -25.69 -38.82
N PHE A 713 -25.70 -25.11 -38.88
CA PHE A 713 -25.15 -24.36 -37.77
C PHE A 713 -25.61 -22.91 -37.73
N LYS A 714 -26.18 -22.34 -38.81
CA LYS A 714 -26.59 -20.92 -38.87
C LYS A 714 -27.60 -20.58 -37.76
N SER A 715 -28.59 -21.46 -37.52
CA SER A 715 -29.57 -21.30 -36.44
C SER A 715 -28.98 -21.61 -35.06
N LEU A 716 -28.21 -22.71 -34.95
CA LEU A 716 -27.60 -23.13 -33.68
C LEU A 716 -26.61 -22.08 -33.14
N THR A 717 -25.79 -21.48 -34.01
CA THR A 717 -24.83 -20.43 -33.61
C THR A 717 -25.55 -19.15 -33.21
N LYS A 718 -26.69 -18.79 -33.84
CA LYS A 718 -27.50 -17.64 -33.41
C LYS A 718 -28.07 -17.84 -32.01
N ASN A 719 -28.54 -19.06 -31.72
CA ASN A 719 -29.02 -19.42 -30.38
C ASN A 719 -27.88 -19.43 -29.35
N LEU A 720 -26.67 -19.87 -29.74
CA LEU A 720 -25.47 -19.80 -28.91
C LEU A 720 -25.10 -18.35 -28.60
N GLU A 721 -25.06 -17.47 -29.60
CA GLU A 721 -24.76 -16.04 -29.43
C GLU A 721 -25.72 -15.39 -28.42
N ASN A 722 -27.03 -15.61 -28.59
CA ASN A 722 -28.06 -15.13 -27.65
C ASN A 722 -27.88 -15.69 -26.24
N TYR A 723 -27.63 -17.00 -26.12
CA TYR A 723 -27.37 -17.66 -24.84
C TYR A 723 -26.13 -17.07 -24.14
N MET A 724 -25.04 -16.88 -24.87
CA MET A 724 -23.79 -16.34 -24.35
C MET A 724 -23.91 -14.87 -23.92
N ALA A 725 -24.70 -14.06 -24.64
CA ALA A 725 -24.99 -12.67 -24.28
C ALA A 725 -25.71 -12.57 -22.93
N LYS A 726 -26.77 -13.37 -22.75
CA LYS A 726 -27.53 -13.42 -21.51
C LYS A 726 -26.70 -14.01 -20.35
N LYS A 727 -25.87 -15.01 -20.62
CA LYS A 727 -24.89 -15.56 -19.68
C LYS A 727 -23.92 -14.48 -19.17
N LYS A 728 -23.36 -13.67 -20.07
CA LYS A 728 -22.46 -12.56 -19.73
C LYS A 728 -23.16 -11.57 -18.80
N ALA A 729 -24.35 -11.11 -19.19
CA ALA A 729 -25.12 -10.12 -18.40
C ALA A 729 -25.42 -10.62 -16.98
N LEU A 730 -25.81 -11.90 -16.84
CA LEU A 730 -26.06 -12.52 -15.54
C LEU A 730 -24.79 -12.59 -14.68
N VAL A 731 -23.67 -13.03 -15.25
CA VAL A 731 -22.37 -13.09 -14.55
C VAL A 731 -21.93 -11.70 -14.09
N GLU A 732 -22.10 -10.67 -14.93
CA GLU A 732 -21.80 -9.29 -14.57
C GLU A 732 -22.67 -8.79 -13.41
N GLU A 733 -23.97 -9.07 -13.42
CA GLU A 733 -24.88 -8.67 -12.34
C GLU A 733 -24.51 -9.31 -11.00
N VAL A 734 -24.15 -10.60 -11.01
CA VAL A 734 -23.68 -11.31 -9.81
C VAL A 734 -22.34 -10.76 -9.34
N ASN A 735 -21.37 -10.52 -10.24
CA ASN A 735 -20.08 -9.94 -9.90
C ASN A 735 -20.25 -8.55 -9.24
N ILE A 736 -21.15 -7.71 -9.75
CA ILE A 736 -21.45 -6.39 -9.16
C ILE A 736 -21.97 -6.54 -7.73
N VAL A 737 -22.94 -7.44 -7.49
CA VAL A 737 -23.48 -7.66 -6.14
C VAL A 737 -22.41 -8.19 -5.19
N GLN A 738 -21.57 -9.13 -5.63
CA GLN A 738 -20.46 -9.66 -4.83
C GLN A 738 -19.42 -8.60 -4.48
N GLN A 739 -19.08 -7.73 -5.43
CA GLN A 739 -18.14 -6.62 -5.22
C GLN A 739 -18.67 -5.62 -4.20
N GLU A 740 -19.92 -5.19 -4.34
CA GLU A 740 -20.53 -4.25 -3.40
C GLU A 740 -20.71 -4.86 -2.00
N ILE A 741 -21.01 -6.17 -1.89
CA ILE A 741 -21.00 -6.88 -0.60
C ILE A 741 -19.60 -6.87 0.01
N SER A 742 -18.58 -7.25 -0.75
CA SER A 742 -17.20 -7.32 -0.27
C SER A 742 -16.67 -5.94 0.16
N LYS A 743 -17.03 -4.90 -0.59
CA LYS A 743 -16.73 -3.51 -0.27
C LYS A 743 -17.42 -3.04 1.01
N ALA A 744 -18.71 -3.31 1.17
CA ALA A 744 -19.44 -2.98 2.39
C ALA A 744 -18.83 -3.66 3.63
N LEU A 745 -18.47 -4.95 3.51
CA LEU A 745 -17.80 -5.70 4.58
C LEU A 745 -16.40 -5.15 4.89
N SER A 746 -15.61 -4.80 3.86
CA SER A 746 -14.30 -4.17 4.01
C SER A 746 -14.41 -2.84 4.76
N VAL A 747 -15.38 -1.98 4.40
CA VAL A 747 -15.60 -0.70 5.10
C VAL A 747 -15.94 -0.93 6.57
N ILE A 748 -16.81 -1.89 6.88
CA ILE A 748 -17.15 -2.23 8.28
C ILE A 748 -15.90 -2.67 9.05
N GLN A 749 -15.09 -3.58 8.50
CA GLN A 749 -13.88 -4.10 9.16
C GLN A 749 -12.82 -3.02 9.36
N VAL A 750 -12.60 -2.16 8.35
CA VAL A 750 -11.67 -1.03 8.43
C VAL A 750 -12.12 -0.01 9.46
N SER A 751 -13.41 0.36 9.47
CA SER A 751 -13.93 1.30 10.45
C SER A 751 -13.84 0.76 11.87
N PHE A 752 -14.02 -0.54 12.08
CA PHE A 752 -13.82 -1.17 13.39
C PHE A 752 -12.36 -1.16 13.86
N ASP A 753 -11.41 -1.46 12.97
CA ASP A 753 -9.96 -1.32 13.23
C ASP A 753 -9.61 0.12 13.63
N GLN A 754 -10.10 1.11 12.85
CA GLN A 754 -9.91 2.53 13.14
C GLN A 754 -10.52 2.94 14.48
N ILE A 755 -11.74 2.51 14.81
CA ILE A 755 -12.35 2.79 16.12
C ILE A 755 -11.50 2.21 17.25
N SER A 756 -10.97 1.00 17.10
CA SER A 756 -10.15 0.39 18.16
C SER A 756 -8.87 1.19 18.44
N GLU A 757 -8.22 1.68 17.39
CA GLU A 757 -7.02 2.51 17.51
C GLU A 757 -7.36 3.88 18.13
N VAL A 758 -8.45 4.50 17.67
CA VAL A 758 -8.94 5.79 18.18
C VAL A 758 -9.33 5.69 19.66
N SER A 759 -10.00 4.60 20.07
CA SER A 759 -10.34 4.33 21.47
C SER A 759 -9.10 4.11 22.33
N TYR A 760 -8.11 3.35 21.85
CA TYR A 760 -6.83 3.16 22.54
C TYR A 760 -6.11 4.49 22.78
N GLN A 761 -6.07 5.34 21.77
CA GLN A 761 -5.44 6.65 21.86
C GLN A 761 -6.20 7.60 22.79
N LYS A 762 -7.54 7.58 22.76
CA LYS A 762 -8.37 8.33 23.69
C LYS A 762 -8.10 7.95 25.15
N SER A 763 -7.95 6.65 25.44
CA SER A 763 -7.60 6.16 26.79
C SER A 763 -6.20 6.65 27.21
N THR A 764 -5.20 6.49 26.34
CA THR A 764 -3.81 6.97 26.59
C THR A 764 -3.77 8.49 26.86
N LEU A 765 -4.66 9.23 26.22
CA LEU A 765 -4.81 10.68 26.32
C LEU A 765 -5.47 11.12 27.63
N LEU A 766 -6.42 10.33 28.16
CA LEU A 766 -6.99 10.53 29.50
C LEU A 766 -5.98 10.20 30.63
N GLU A 767 -4.97 9.39 30.34
CA GLU A 767 -3.90 9.01 31.27
C GLU A 767 -2.74 10.03 31.32
N GLY A 768 -2.80 11.14 30.58
CA GLY A 768 -1.85 12.25 30.66
C GLY A 768 -0.62 12.18 29.75
N SER A 769 -0.63 11.29 28.75
CA SER A 769 0.44 11.19 27.74
C SER A 769 0.27 12.20 26.58
N ASP A 770 1.37 12.58 25.93
CA ASP A 770 1.36 13.45 24.74
C ASP A 770 0.53 12.83 23.60
N ILE A 771 -0.27 13.68 22.93
CA ILE A 771 -1.29 13.22 22.00
C ILE A 771 -0.69 12.73 20.68
N ASN A 772 -1.02 11.49 20.30
CA ASN A 772 -0.89 11.00 18.94
C ASN A 772 -2.27 10.99 18.24
N ILE A 773 -2.69 12.09 17.61
CA ILE A 773 -3.93 12.20 16.78
C ILE A 773 -3.75 11.63 15.37
N THR A 774 -2.65 10.90 15.13
CA THR A 774 -2.26 10.44 13.80
C THR A 774 -3.35 9.62 13.10
N PRO A 775 -4.13 8.72 13.72
CA PRO A 775 -5.16 7.95 13.02
C PRO A 775 -6.34 8.78 12.49
N LEU A 776 -6.80 9.78 13.26
CA LEU A 776 -7.82 10.73 12.78
C LEU A 776 -7.34 11.43 11.52
N LEU A 777 -6.12 11.91 11.61
CA LEU A 777 -5.50 12.71 10.57
C LEU A 777 -5.10 11.82 9.38
N ASP A 778 -4.77 10.55 9.61
CA ASP A 778 -4.53 9.50 8.61
C ASP A 778 -5.81 9.13 7.87
N GLU A 779 -6.97 9.10 8.54
CA GLU A 779 -8.25 8.82 7.88
C GLU A 779 -8.63 9.95 6.93
N ILE A 780 -8.60 11.20 7.40
CA ILE A 780 -8.85 12.40 6.57
C ILE A 780 -7.89 12.44 5.39
N GLU A 781 -6.61 12.17 5.67
CA GLU A 781 -5.56 12.12 4.65
C GLU A 781 -5.81 10.99 3.64
N THR A 782 -6.18 9.80 4.09
CA THR A 782 -6.47 8.64 3.24
C THR A 782 -7.69 8.88 2.36
N GLU A 783 -8.77 9.45 2.90
CA GLU A 783 -9.97 9.78 2.13
C GLU A 783 -9.66 10.82 1.04
N ALA A 784 -8.97 11.91 1.40
CA ALA A 784 -8.56 12.93 0.45
C ALA A 784 -7.66 12.36 -0.66
N LYS A 785 -6.70 11.51 -0.32
CA LYS A 785 -5.84 10.81 -1.30
C LYS A 785 -6.64 9.90 -2.23
N ASN A 786 -7.53 9.08 -1.69
CA ASN A 786 -8.34 8.14 -2.49
C ASN A 786 -9.29 8.88 -3.44
N ARG A 787 -9.88 9.99 -2.98
CA ARG A 787 -10.77 10.83 -3.78
C ARG A 787 -10.03 11.49 -4.94
N LEU A 788 -8.87 12.08 -4.69
CA LEU A 788 -8.02 12.65 -5.73
C LEU A 788 -7.57 11.59 -6.75
N LEU A 789 -7.12 10.44 -6.26
CA LEU A 789 -6.68 9.33 -7.12
C LEU A 789 -7.81 8.83 -8.03
N ARG A 790 -9.04 8.74 -7.52
CA ARG A 790 -10.23 8.38 -8.30
C ARG A 790 -10.53 9.41 -9.39
N TYR A 791 -10.53 10.71 -9.07
CA TYR A 791 -10.83 11.74 -10.07
C TYR A 791 -9.72 11.88 -11.12
N HIS A 792 -8.46 11.69 -10.73
CA HIS A 792 -7.36 11.60 -11.68
C HIS A 792 -7.53 10.39 -12.61
N TYR A 793 -7.90 9.23 -12.06
CA TYR A 793 -8.20 8.04 -12.84
C TYR A 793 -9.34 8.28 -13.85
N GLU A 794 -10.48 8.83 -13.41
CA GLU A 794 -11.62 9.16 -14.29
C GLU A 794 -11.20 10.13 -15.41
N MET A 795 -10.43 11.17 -15.11
CA MET A 795 -9.91 12.10 -16.12
C MET A 795 -8.97 11.40 -17.10
N ALA A 796 -8.04 10.57 -16.62
CA ALA A 796 -7.11 9.82 -17.47
C ALA A 796 -7.86 8.89 -18.44
N ARG A 797 -8.92 8.23 -17.99
CA ARG A 797 -9.79 7.39 -18.83
C ARG A 797 -10.58 8.20 -19.85
N ALA A 798 -11.08 9.38 -19.45
CA ALA A 798 -11.77 10.29 -20.38
C ALA A 798 -10.81 10.85 -21.45
N PHE A 799 -9.55 11.12 -21.09
CA PHE A 799 -8.50 11.55 -22.02
C PHE A 799 -8.21 10.46 -23.06
N GLU A 800 -8.00 9.22 -22.60
CA GLU A 800 -7.75 8.07 -23.48
C GLU A 800 -8.90 7.84 -24.46
N TYR A 801 -10.14 7.95 -23.96
CA TYR A 801 -11.32 7.86 -24.81
C TYR A 801 -11.43 9.03 -25.80
N ARG A 802 -11.16 10.27 -25.37
CA ARG A 802 -11.36 11.48 -26.18
C ARG A 802 -10.35 11.63 -27.30
N LEU A 803 -9.08 11.32 -27.04
CA LEU A 803 -7.98 11.52 -27.99
C LEU A 803 -7.56 10.24 -28.71
N LEU A 804 -8.05 9.09 -28.24
CA LEU A 804 -7.62 7.79 -28.69
C LEU A 804 -6.09 7.62 -28.57
N ARG A 805 -5.50 8.09 -27.46
CA ARG A 805 -4.09 7.84 -27.10
C ARG A 805 -3.86 7.53 -25.62
N PRO A 806 -2.87 6.67 -25.28
CA PRO A 806 -2.64 6.26 -23.89
C PRO A 806 -2.34 7.44 -23.00
N TYR A 807 -2.82 7.42 -21.75
CA TYR A 807 -2.44 8.41 -20.75
C TYR A 807 -1.02 8.13 -20.25
N PRO A 808 -0.02 8.98 -20.55
CA PRO A 808 1.40 8.63 -20.38
C PRO A 808 1.94 8.92 -18.98
N ARG A 809 1.15 9.56 -18.10
CA ARG A 809 1.58 9.93 -16.74
C ARG A 809 1.13 8.91 -15.70
N ASN A 810 1.90 8.84 -14.62
CA ASN A 810 1.47 8.15 -13.41
C ASN A 810 0.32 8.94 -12.78
N ILE A 811 -0.68 8.24 -12.25
CA ILE A 811 -1.86 8.83 -11.59
C ILE A 811 -1.64 9.07 -10.10
N ASN A 812 -0.44 8.75 -9.60
CA ASN A 812 -0.10 8.85 -8.20
C ASN A 812 0.34 10.27 -7.79
N LEU A 813 -0.02 10.67 -6.57
CA LEU A 813 0.12 12.02 -6.02
C LEU A 813 1.35 12.20 -5.11
N ASP A 814 2.21 11.19 -5.01
CA ASP A 814 3.32 11.15 -4.04
C ASP A 814 4.21 12.40 -4.05
N SER A 815 4.61 12.91 -5.23
CA SER A 815 5.44 14.12 -5.29
C SER A 815 4.77 15.35 -4.68
N ILE A 816 3.44 15.44 -4.77
CA ILE A 816 2.67 16.56 -4.22
C ILE A 816 2.55 16.40 -2.70
N LEU A 817 2.26 15.18 -2.24
CA LEU A 817 2.19 14.84 -0.82
C LEU A 817 3.53 15.09 -0.11
N GLU A 818 4.64 14.74 -0.74
CA GLU A 818 5.98 15.01 -0.19
C GLU A 818 6.28 16.51 -0.11
N LYS A 819 5.85 17.31 -1.09
CA LYS A 819 6.00 18.77 -1.04
C LYS A 819 5.09 19.42 0.00
N LEU A 820 3.86 18.90 0.17
CA LEU A 820 2.96 19.25 1.28
C LEU A 820 3.62 19.00 2.63
N LYS A 821 4.20 17.81 2.85
CA LYS A 821 4.94 17.47 4.07
C LYS A 821 6.10 18.43 4.33
N MET A 822 6.88 18.75 3.29
CA MET A 822 8.00 19.68 3.41
C MET A 822 7.53 21.07 3.86
N ILE A 823 6.47 21.62 3.25
CA ILE A 823 5.91 22.92 3.63
C ILE A 823 5.45 22.90 5.10
N VAL A 824 4.72 21.86 5.52
CA VAL A 824 4.25 21.74 6.89
C VAL A 824 5.41 21.59 7.89
N SER A 825 6.49 20.92 7.53
CA SER A 825 7.66 20.78 8.42
C SER A 825 8.33 22.12 8.74
N ILE A 826 8.06 23.15 7.93
CA ILE A 826 8.59 24.51 8.08
C ILE A 826 7.53 25.42 8.73
N ASP A 827 6.24 25.22 8.46
CA ASP A 827 5.15 26.03 9.01
C ASP A 827 4.80 25.70 10.47
N LYS A 828 4.81 26.73 11.34
CA LYS A 828 4.41 26.63 12.75
C LYS A 828 3.03 27.25 13.03
N GLN A 829 2.40 27.92 12.07
CA GLN A 829 1.27 28.84 12.32
C GLN A 829 -0.10 28.36 11.80
N ALA A 830 -0.20 27.18 11.19
CA ALA A 830 -1.45 26.60 10.64
C ALA A 830 -1.93 27.23 9.36
N GLU A 831 -1.15 28.15 8.81
CA GLU A 831 -1.55 28.93 7.67
C GLU A 831 -0.73 28.48 6.49
N LEU A 832 -1.41 27.82 5.56
CA LEU A 832 -0.84 27.65 4.24
C LEU A 832 -0.77 29.04 3.61
N SER A 833 0.43 29.64 3.62
CA SER A 833 0.64 30.97 3.08
C SER A 833 0.20 31.00 1.61
N SER A 834 -0.18 32.16 1.10
CA SER A 834 -0.56 32.28 -0.32
C SER A 834 0.56 31.81 -1.26
N MET A 835 1.83 31.98 -0.86
CA MET A 835 2.99 31.51 -1.62
C MET A 835 3.17 30.00 -1.57
N ASP A 836 2.93 29.37 -0.41
CA ASP A 836 2.99 27.92 -0.26
C ASP A 836 1.84 27.23 -1.00
N TYR A 837 0.63 27.79 -0.90
CA TYR A 837 -0.52 27.32 -1.65
C TYR A 837 -0.30 27.44 -3.16
N GLU A 838 0.18 28.58 -3.65
CA GLU A 838 0.51 28.73 -5.08
C GLU A 838 1.67 27.81 -5.50
N SER A 839 2.63 27.54 -4.62
CA SER A 839 3.70 26.55 -4.88
C SER A 839 3.17 25.12 -4.99
N LEU A 840 2.17 24.74 -4.18
CA LEU A 840 1.50 23.43 -4.27
C LEU A 840 0.62 23.32 -5.51
N LYS A 841 -0.18 24.35 -5.76
CA LYS A 841 -1.01 24.49 -6.95
C LYS A 841 -0.16 24.50 -8.23
N SER A 842 1.06 25.05 -8.19
CA SER A 842 2.00 25.02 -9.34
C SER A 842 2.40 23.60 -9.76
N LEU A 843 2.62 22.69 -8.81
CA LEU A 843 2.98 21.29 -9.10
C LEU A 843 1.88 20.59 -9.89
N TYR A 844 0.64 20.92 -9.58
CA TYR A 844 -0.53 20.30 -10.17
C TYR A 844 -1.01 21.00 -11.45
N THR A 845 -0.93 22.34 -11.50
CA THR A 845 -1.15 23.09 -12.74
C THR A 845 -0.14 22.67 -13.80
N ASN A 846 1.06 22.18 -13.46
CA ASN A 846 1.95 21.54 -14.44
C ASN A 846 1.35 20.25 -15.04
N GLU A 847 0.78 19.37 -14.21
CA GLU A 847 0.11 18.15 -14.71
C GLU A 847 -1.11 18.48 -15.58
N LEU A 848 -1.94 19.45 -15.16
CA LEU A 848 -3.07 19.91 -15.97
C LEU A 848 -2.66 20.66 -17.22
N SER A 849 -1.65 21.53 -17.14
CA SER A 849 -1.14 22.30 -18.28
C SER A 849 -0.58 21.36 -19.32
N TRP A 850 0.08 20.28 -18.91
CA TRP A 850 0.54 19.26 -19.84
C TRP A 850 -0.62 18.57 -20.58
N ILE A 851 -1.72 18.25 -19.89
CA ILE A 851 -2.92 17.69 -20.55
C ILE A 851 -3.49 18.69 -21.55
N VAL A 852 -3.55 19.97 -21.18
CA VAL A 852 -4.00 21.06 -22.05
C VAL A 852 -3.08 21.16 -23.28
N ASP A 853 -1.77 21.26 -23.08
CA ASP A 853 -0.76 21.39 -24.15
C ASP A 853 -0.82 20.20 -25.10
N MET A 854 -0.95 18.98 -24.58
CA MET A 854 -1.08 17.77 -25.41
C MET A 854 -2.39 17.75 -26.18
N THR A 855 -3.50 18.09 -25.54
CA THR A 855 -4.82 18.13 -26.17
C THR A 855 -4.84 19.19 -27.28
N LEU A 856 -4.32 20.39 -27.02
CA LEU A 856 -4.21 21.47 -28.00
C LEU A 856 -3.24 21.14 -29.12
N SER A 857 -2.09 20.53 -28.81
CA SER A 857 -1.13 20.06 -29.82
C SER A 857 -1.76 19.03 -30.75
N GLU A 858 -2.56 18.12 -30.19
CA GLU A 858 -3.26 17.11 -30.98
C GLU A 858 -4.35 17.72 -31.87
N LEU A 859 -5.17 18.61 -31.32
CA LEU A 859 -6.19 19.34 -32.10
C LEU A 859 -5.56 20.23 -33.19
N ASN A 860 -4.39 20.81 -32.92
CA ASN A 860 -3.65 21.57 -33.93
C ASN A 860 -3.11 20.69 -35.06
N LYS A 861 -2.72 19.44 -34.74
CA LYS A 861 -2.19 18.49 -35.71
C LYS A 861 -3.29 17.84 -36.56
N GLU A 862 -4.39 17.45 -35.95
CA GLU A 862 -5.47 16.69 -36.61
C GLU A 862 -6.66 17.56 -37.06
N GLY A 863 -6.70 18.82 -36.64
CA GLY A 863 -7.83 19.72 -36.87
C GLY A 863 -9.00 19.46 -35.91
N LEU A 864 -9.96 20.39 -35.91
CA LEU A 864 -11.21 20.20 -35.17
C LEU A 864 -12.10 19.17 -35.88
N PRO A 865 -12.78 18.28 -35.14
CA PRO A 865 -13.79 17.39 -35.72
C PRO A 865 -14.86 18.18 -36.47
N LEU A 866 -15.25 17.68 -37.64
CA LEU A 866 -16.35 18.21 -38.43
C LEU A 866 -17.66 17.56 -37.98
N GLN A 867 -18.78 18.25 -38.20
CA GLN A 867 -20.11 17.72 -37.88
C GLN A 867 -20.89 17.43 -39.15
N ARG A 868 -21.67 16.34 -39.13
CA ARG A 868 -22.58 15.95 -40.21
C ARG A 868 -23.82 15.26 -39.64
N GLU A 869 -24.85 15.17 -40.46
CA GLU A 869 -26.08 14.44 -40.17
C GLU A 869 -26.37 13.36 -41.22
N THR A 870 -27.04 12.29 -40.79
CA THR A 870 -27.57 11.23 -41.66
C THR A 870 -28.95 10.80 -41.18
N VAL A 871 -29.82 10.40 -42.09
CA VAL A 871 -31.20 10.01 -41.78
C VAL A 871 -31.42 8.55 -42.13
N LEU A 872 -31.86 7.77 -41.13
CA LEU A 872 -32.20 6.36 -41.25
C LEU A 872 -33.71 6.20 -41.25
N ARG A 873 -34.26 5.49 -42.24
CA ARG A 873 -35.66 5.05 -42.24
C ARG A 873 -35.75 3.64 -41.71
N LEU A 874 -36.69 3.38 -40.79
CA LEU A 874 -36.99 2.02 -40.34
C LEU A 874 -37.56 1.19 -41.50
N SER A 875 -37.08 -0.05 -41.66
CA SER A 875 -37.60 -1.02 -42.62
C SER A 875 -38.92 -1.64 -42.15
N ASP A 876 -39.69 -2.21 -43.08
CA ASP A 876 -40.97 -2.86 -42.77
C ASP A 876 -40.81 -3.99 -41.74
N SER A 877 -39.71 -4.75 -41.82
CA SER A 877 -39.41 -5.82 -40.85
C SER A 877 -39.14 -5.28 -39.45
N GLU A 878 -38.47 -4.12 -39.33
CA GLU A 878 -38.17 -3.44 -38.08
C GLU A 878 -39.43 -2.84 -37.46
N VAL A 879 -40.28 -2.21 -38.27
CA VAL A 879 -41.58 -1.67 -37.85
C VAL A 879 -42.51 -2.79 -37.37
N ALA A 880 -42.57 -3.91 -38.09
CA ALA A 880 -43.38 -5.07 -37.70
C ALA A 880 -42.92 -5.66 -36.35
N ALA A 881 -41.61 -5.79 -36.13
CA ALA A 881 -41.08 -6.24 -34.85
C ALA A 881 -41.46 -5.30 -33.70
N LEU A 882 -41.31 -3.98 -33.89
CA LEU A 882 -41.68 -2.98 -32.88
C LEU A 882 -43.18 -3.03 -32.53
N ASN A 883 -44.05 -3.18 -33.52
CA ASN A 883 -45.50 -3.31 -33.30
C ASN A 883 -45.89 -4.60 -32.57
N ASN A 884 -45.09 -5.67 -32.66
CA ASN A 884 -45.29 -6.91 -31.89
C ASN A 884 -44.84 -6.79 -30.42
N GLY A 885 -44.29 -5.64 -30.02
CA GLY A 885 -43.75 -5.40 -28.68
C GLY A 885 -42.28 -5.80 -28.52
N ASP A 886 -41.62 -6.23 -29.61
CA ASP A 886 -40.19 -6.55 -29.57
C ASP A 886 -39.33 -5.28 -29.49
N HIS A 887 -38.05 -5.48 -29.22
CA HIS A 887 -37.02 -4.46 -29.38
C HIS A 887 -36.17 -4.78 -30.59
N ILE A 888 -35.75 -3.75 -31.32
CA ILE A 888 -34.83 -3.90 -32.45
C ILE A 888 -33.49 -3.23 -32.12
N TYR A 889 -32.44 -3.63 -32.84
CA TYR A 889 -31.11 -3.04 -32.74
C TYR A 889 -30.72 -2.47 -34.11
N LEU A 890 -30.60 -1.14 -34.20
CA LEU A 890 -30.08 -0.49 -35.40
C LEU A 890 -28.56 -0.61 -35.39
N ASP A 891 -28.04 -1.34 -36.36
CA ASP A 891 -26.62 -1.62 -36.50
C ASP A 891 -25.95 -0.59 -37.41
N LEU A 892 -25.38 0.45 -36.80
CA LEU A 892 -24.78 1.57 -37.54
C LEU A 892 -23.47 1.19 -38.23
N LYS A 893 -22.90 0.04 -37.88
CA LYS A 893 -21.67 -0.44 -38.49
C LYS A 893 -21.93 -1.23 -39.78
N SER A 894 -23.01 -2.01 -39.86
CA SER A 894 -23.29 -2.82 -41.08
C SER A 894 -24.07 -2.05 -42.13
N LYS A 895 -24.86 -1.04 -41.77
CA LYS A 895 -25.76 -0.32 -42.68
C LYS A 895 -25.09 0.73 -43.59
N GLU A 896 -23.75 0.73 -43.72
CA GLU A 896 -22.98 1.77 -44.45
C GLU A 896 -23.40 3.21 -44.09
N VAL A 897 -23.76 3.43 -42.81
CA VAL A 897 -24.33 4.71 -42.33
C VAL A 897 -23.34 5.87 -42.46
N PHE A 898 -22.06 5.57 -42.35
CA PHE A 898 -20.97 6.53 -42.40
C PHE A 898 -20.05 6.22 -43.57
N ALA A 899 -19.50 7.26 -44.20
CA ALA A 899 -18.57 7.10 -45.31
C ALA A 899 -17.25 6.46 -44.83
N SER A 900 -16.60 5.69 -45.70
CA SER A 900 -15.47 4.83 -45.34
C SER A 900 -14.17 5.59 -45.02
N ASP A 901 -14.08 6.84 -45.46
CA ASP A 901 -13.00 7.82 -45.23
C ASP A 901 -13.14 8.57 -43.90
N MET A 902 -14.30 8.47 -43.23
CA MET A 902 -14.53 9.09 -41.93
C MET A 902 -13.88 8.27 -40.80
N GLU A 903 -13.19 8.97 -39.90
CA GLU A 903 -12.56 8.42 -38.71
C GLU A 903 -13.07 9.12 -37.43
N ASP A 904 -12.82 8.51 -36.26
CA ASP A 904 -13.23 8.97 -34.92
C ASP A 904 -14.68 9.48 -34.85
N ILE A 905 -15.60 8.73 -35.48
CA ILE A 905 -17.00 9.13 -35.56
C ILE A 905 -17.62 9.06 -34.16
N ARG A 906 -18.26 10.14 -33.70
CA ARG A 906 -18.92 10.22 -32.38
C ARG A 906 -20.33 10.76 -32.51
N ILE A 907 -21.29 10.07 -31.93
CA ILE A 907 -22.70 10.47 -31.96
C ILE A 907 -22.87 11.67 -31.03
N ASN A 908 -23.26 12.82 -31.58
CA ASN A 908 -23.58 14.02 -30.85
C ASN A 908 -25.04 14.01 -30.37
N ASN A 909 -25.98 13.74 -31.28
CA ASN A 909 -27.41 13.69 -30.97
C ASN A 909 -28.16 12.71 -31.88
N ILE A 910 -29.31 12.20 -31.41
CA ILE A 910 -30.25 11.41 -32.21
C ILE A 910 -31.63 12.06 -32.08
N VAL A 911 -32.25 12.36 -33.22
CA VAL A 911 -33.54 13.03 -33.33
C VAL A 911 -34.48 12.16 -34.15
N ILE A 912 -35.72 11.98 -33.71
CA ILE A 912 -36.76 11.37 -34.54
C ILE A 912 -37.40 12.50 -35.35
N GLU A 913 -37.19 12.48 -36.67
CA GLU A 913 -37.72 13.52 -37.57
C GLU A 913 -39.24 13.39 -37.73
N ASP A 914 -39.70 12.16 -37.92
CA ASP A 914 -41.12 11.85 -38.05
C ASP A 914 -41.44 10.45 -37.53
N MET A 915 -42.71 10.30 -37.15
CA MET A 915 -43.34 9.02 -36.86
C MET A 915 -44.69 9.01 -37.57
N ASP A 916 -44.91 8.01 -38.39
CA ASP A 916 -46.21 7.76 -39.01
C ASP A 916 -46.94 6.70 -38.19
N VAL A 917 -48.11 7.04 -37.68
CA VAL A 917 -48.84 6.22 -36.70
C VAL A 917 -50.31 6.18 -37.07
N GLN A 918 -50.83 4.97 -37.25
CA GLN A 918 -52.26 4.72 -37.41
C GLN A 918 -52.90 4.29 -36.09
N SER A 919 -54.10 4.79 -35.82
CA SER A 919 -54.93 4.36 -34.70
C SER A 919 -56.15 3.59 -35.18
N SER A 920 -56.47 2.45 -34.56
CA SER A 920 -57.72 1.75 -34.81
C SER A 920 -58.68 1.91 -33.61
N GLY A 921 -59.71 2.74 -33.79
CA GLY A 921 -60.71 3.06 -32.75
C GLY A 921 -60.90 4.56 -32.53
N ARG A 922 -61.76 4.92 -31.57
CA ARG A 922 -62.01 6.34 -31.22
C ARG A 922 -60.95 6.80 -30.22
N ILE A 923 -60.10 7.75 -30.64
CA ILE A 923 -59.14 8.44 -29.77
C ILE A 923 -59.90 9.14 -28.63
N GLY A 924 -59.47 8.91 -27.39
CA GLY A 924 -60.11 9.44 -26.19
C GLY A 924 -59.41 10.67 -25.61
N GLN A 925 -59.11 10.61 -24.31
CA GLN A 925 -58.46 11.69 -23.57
C GLN A 925 -56.95 11.73 -23.78
N SER A 926 -56.33 10.58 -24.06
CA SER A 926 -54.91 10.49 -24.42
C SER A 926 -54.68 9.40 -25.47
N ALA A 927 -53.76 9.66 -26.39
CA ALA A 927 -53.25 8.67 -27.33
C ALA A 927 -51.83 9.08 -27.75
N GLU A 928 -50.85 8.50 -27.07
CA GLU A 928 -49.44 8.79 -27.24
C GLU A 928 -48.69 7.55 -27.71
N LEU A 929 -47.82 7.73 -28.69
CA LEU A 929 -46.83 6.73 -29.09
C LEU A 929 -45.44 7.32 -28.91
N SER A 930 -44.61 6.66 -28.09
CA SER A 930 -43.22 7.04 -27.88
C SER A 930 -42.30 6.05 -28.56
N LEU A 931 -41.34 6.56 -29.35
CA LEU A 931 -40.22 5.79 -29.86
C LEU A 931 -38.97 6.15 -29.04
N GLU A 932 -38.47 5.19 -28.27
CA GLU A 932 -37.30 5.33 -27.41
C GLU A 932 -36.09 4.66 -28.07
N ILE A 933 -34.97 5.38 -28.13
CA ILE A 933 -33.69 4.92 -28.67
C ILE A 933 -32.67 4.98 -27.53
N ALA A 934 -32.03 3.85 -27.23
CA ALA A 934 -31.01 3.75 -26.19
C ALA A 934 -29.67 3.28 -26.78
N TYR A 935 -28.59 3.88 -26.30
CA TYR A 935 -27.24 3.39 -26.59
C TYR A 935 -27.03 1.99 -25.96
N SER A 936 -26.42 1.08 -26.70
CA SER A 936 -26.23 -0.32 -26.27
C SER A 936 -25.19 -0.51 -25.17
N GLY A 937 -24.34 0.49 -24.90
CA GLY A 937 -23.25 0.40 -23.94
C GLY A 937 -21.89 0.07 -24.58
N GLU A 938 -21.87 -0.49 -25.78
CA GLU A 938 -20.66 -0.87 -26.53
C GLU A 938 -20.42 0.10 -27.72
N SER A 939 -19.21 0.67 -27.84
CA SER A 939 -18.82 1.56 -28.94
C SER A 939 -17.51 1.11 -29.57
N PHE A 940 -17.46 1.12 -30.90
CA PHE A 940 -16.20 1.06 -31.64
C PHE A 940 -15.87 2.43 -32.26
N LEU A 941 -14.58 2.72 -32.32
CA LEU A 941 -14.03 3.89 -33.02
C LEU A 941 -12.95 3.40 -33.98
N LYS A 942 -12.83 4.04 -35.14
CA LYS A 942 -11.78 3.75 -36.13
C LYS A 942 -10.93 5.00 -36.30
N LYS A 943 -9.61 4.89 -36.19
CA LYS A 943 -8.67 6.00 -36.42
C LYS A 943 -7.29 5.47 -36.82
N GLY A 944 -6.68 6.03 -37.86
CA GLY A 944 -5.39 5.60 -38.39
C GLY A 944 -5.38 4.14 -38.84
N GLY A 945 -6.49 3.65 -39.38
CA GLY A 945 -6.66 2.22 -39.74
C GLY A 945 -6.75 1.24 -38.55
N GLN A 946 -6.72 1.74 -37.31
CA GLN A 946 -6.88 0.94 -36.10
C GLN A 946 -8.32 1.03 -35.56
N TYR A 947 -8.77 -0.03 -34.88
CA TYR A 947 -10.05 -0.05 -34.18
C TYR A 947 -9.85 0.04 -32.67
N TYR A 948 -10.72 0.78 -32.01
CA TYR A 948 -10.76 0.95 -30.57
C TYR A 948 -12.13 0.50 -30.07
N PHE A 949 -12.17 -0.12 -28.90
CA PHE A 949 -13.40 -0.65 -28.30
C PHE A 949 -13.54 -0.04 -26.91
N PHE A 950 -14.74 0.44 -26.64
CA PHE A 950 -15.09 1.11 -25.40
C PHE A 950 -16.44 0.60 -24.90
N GLU A 951 -16.51 0.42 -23.59
CA GLU A 951 -17.71 0.02 -22.88
C GLU A 951 -18.08 1.16 -21.92
N LYS A 952 -19.37 1.42 -21.75
CA LYS A 952 -19.88 2.18 -20.61
C LYS A 952 -20.58 1.22 -19.65
N ASP A 953 -20.69 1.60 -18.38
CA ASP A 953 -21.39 0.79 -17.38
C ASP A 953 -22.84 0.48 -17.79
N VAL A 954 -23.47 -0.50 -17.15
CA VAL A 954 -24.87 -0.94 -17.44
C VAL A 954 -25.86 0.23 -17.44
N ASP A 955 -25.55 1.29 -16.69
CA ASP A 955 -26.27 2.56 -16.65
C ASP A 955 -26.22 3.37 -17.96
N ALA A 956 -25.39 3.02 -18.93
CA ALA A 956 -25.34 3.65 -20.26
C ALA A 956 -26.64 3.47 -21.05
N GLN A 957 -27.47 2.48 -20.70
CA GLN A 957 -28.86 2.35 -21.18
C GLN A 957 -29.76 3.51 -20.70
N LYS A 958 -29.26 4.40 -19.83
CA LYS A 958 -29.90 5.67 -19.45
C LYS A 958 -29.62 6.79 -20.45
N THR A 959 -28.59 6.69 -21.31
CA THR A 959 -28.45 7.61 -22.45
C THR A 959 -29.52 7.25 -23.46
N ARG A 960 -30.58 8.06 -23.46
CA ARG A 960 -31.78 7.84 -24.28
C ARG A 960 -32.05 9.08 -25.10
N TRP A 961 -32.47 8.80 -26.32
CA TRP A 961 -33.11 9.75 -27.21
C TRP A 961 -34.48 9.21 -27.53
N GLY A 962 -35.34 10.05 -28.05
CA GLY A 962 -36.64 9.60 -28.45
C GLY A 962 -37.57 10.75 -28.74
N ALA A 963 -38.79 10.40 -29.06
CA ALA A 963 -39.85 11.35 -29.26
C ALA A 963 -41.17 10.68 -28.90
N THR A 964 -42.08 11.47 -28.35
CA THR A 964 -43.46 11.09 -28.10
C THR A 964 -44.35 11.88 -29.04
N LEU A 965 -45.13 11.18 -29.86
CA LEU A 965 -46.18 11.76 -30.69
C LEU A 965 -47.51 11.66 -29.94
N ASP A 966 -48.10 12.81 -29.65
CA ASP A 966 -49.49 12.89 -29.20
C ASP A 966 -50.40 12.95 -30.44
N LEU A 967 -51.20 11.90 -30.63
CA LEU A 967 -52.13 11.76 -31.76
C LEU A 967 -53.33 12.69 -31.66
N ILE A 968 -53.59 13.32 -30.50
CA ILE A 968 -54.68 14.28 -30.32
C ILE A 968 -54.26 15.65 -30.86
N SER A 969 -53.11 16.16 -30.40
CA SER A 969 -52.58 17.46 -30.82
C SER A 969 -51.81 17.39 -32.16
N GLY A 970 -51.34 16.21 -32.55
CA GLY A 970 -50.41 16.01 -33.65
C GLY A 970 -49.00 16.53 -33.35
N GLN A 971 -48.72 16.92 -32.09
CA GLN A 971 -47.42 17.44 -31.69
C GLN A 971 -46.46 16.32 -31.28
N SER A 972 -45.20 16.48 -31.67
CA SER A 972 -44.11 15.62 -31.21
C SER A 972 -43.28 16.36 -30.15
N SER A 973 -42.99 15.68 -29.05
CA SER A 973 -42.08 16.16 -28.00
C SER A 973 -40.84 15.28 -27.95
N VAL A 974 -39.66 15.89 -27.81
CA VAL A 974 -38.38 15.18 -27.74
C VAL A 974 -38.17 14.60 -26.35
N ILE A 975 -37.58 13.40 -26.27
CA ILE A 975 -37.12 12.79 -25.02
C ILE A 975 -35.64 13.16 -24.86
N GLU A 976 -35.36 14.10 -23.95
CA GLU A 976 -34.01 14.61 -23.65
C GLU A 976 -33.72 14.68 -22.14
N SER A 977 -32.48 15.05 -21.79
CA SER A 977 -32.05 15.25 -20.40
C SER A 977 -32.79 16.41 -19.74
N SER A 978 -33.11 16.28 -18.45
CA SER A 978 -33.77 17.37 -17.70
C SER A 978 -32.85 18.58 -17.54
N PRO A 979 -33.27 19.80 -17.93
CA PRO A 979 -32.49 21.03 -17.72
C PRO A 979 -32.10 21.27 -16.25
N SER A 980 -32.97 20.87 -15.30
CA SER A 980 -32.68 20.99 -13.87
C SER A 980 -31.56 20.04 -13.41
N ALA A 981 -31.47 18.85 -14.02
CA ALA A 981 -30.41 17.90 -13.72
C ALA A 981 -29.07 18.38 -14.29
N GLU A 982 -29.09 18.93 -15.51
CA GLU A 982 -27.89 19.52 -16.12
C GLU A 982 -27.38 20.74 -15.35
N SER A 983 -28.28 21.63 -14.92
CA SER A 983 -27.95 22.78 -14.08
C SER A 983 -27.32 22.39 -12.75
N LEU A 984 -27.86 21.36 -12.08
CA LEU A 984 -27.27 20.81 -10.86
C LEU A 984 -25.86 20.27 -11.10
N ILE A 985 -25.66 19.48 -12.16
CA ILE A 985 -24.34 18.93 -12.49
C ILE A 985 -23.33 20.05 -12.73
N ARG A 986 -23.67 21.06 -13.54
CA ARG A 986 -22.81 22.24 -13.81
C ARG A 986 -22.40 22.94 -12.52
N THR A 987 -23.34 23.12 -11.60
CA THR A 987 -23.07 23.71 -10.28
C THR A 987 -22.10 22.85 -9.46
N LEU A 988 -22.29 21.52 -9.44
CA LEU A 988 -21.48 20.60 -8.64
C LEU A 988 -20.05 20.41 -9.17
N ILE A 989 -19.83 20.54 -10.48
CA ILE A 989 -18.48 20.50 -11.07
C ILE A 989 -17.75 21.85 -11.01
N GLY A 990 -18.39 22.88 -10.44
CA GLY A 990 -17.80 24.20 -10.22
C GLY A 990 -17.84 25.15 -11.42
N GLU A 991 -18.76 24.94 -12.36
CA GLU A 991 -18.92 25.80 -13.54
C GLU A 991 -19.99 26.88 -13.31
N ASN A 992 -19.68 28.12 -13.71
CA ASN A 992 -20.64 29.22 -13.78
C ASN A 992 -21.47 29.09 -15.06
N SER A 993 -22.75 29.45 -15.00
CA SER A 993 -23.82 29.11 -15.95
C SER A 993 -23.70 29.60 -17.41
N ASP A 994 -22.58 30.20 -17.81
CA ASP A 994 -22.43 30.88 -19.11
C ASP A 994 -21.63 30.09 -20.17
N GLU A 995 -21.01 28.95 -19.81
CA GLU A 995 -20.27 28.11 -20.76
C GLU A 995 -21.04 26.83 -21.16
N GLU A 996 -21.19 26.61 -22.47
CA GLU A 996 -21.70 25.35 -23.07
C GLU A 996 -20.66 24.22 -22.95
N LEU A 997 -20.28 23.87 -21.71
CA LEU A 997 -19.41 22.73 -21.45
C LEU A 997 -20.13 21.43 -21.83
N MET A 998 -19.45 20.58 -22.59
CA MET A 998 -19.90 19.23 -22.91
C MET A 998 -19.91 18.38 -21.64
N LEU A 999 -21.07 17.99 -21.13
CA LEU A 999 -21.17 17.27 -19.85
C LEU A 999 -20.89 15.78 -19.98
N LEU A 1000 -21.43 15.13 -21.01
CA LEU A 1000 -21.41 13.68 -21.16
C LEU A 1000 -20.45 13.25 -22.28
N SER A 1001 -19.73 12.15 -22.08
CA SER A 1001 -18.93 11.50 -23.12
C SER A 1001 -19.84 11.04 -24.27
N ARG A 1002 -19.58 11.51 -25.50
CA ARG A 1002 -20.32 11.10 -26.72
C ARG A 1002 -20.06 9.63 -27.05
N PRO A 1003 -21.09 8.82 -27.38
CA PRO A 1003 -20.89 7.45 -27.87
C PRO A 1003 -20.12 7.41 -29.19
N GLY A 1004 -19.40 6.32 -29.47
CA GLY A 1004 -18.80 6.10 -30.78
C GLY A 1004 -19.86 5.79 -31.84
N GLY A 1005 -19.60 6.21 -33.07
CA GLY A 1005 -20.51 6.04 -34.21
C GLY A 1005 -20.68 4.59 -34.62
N LEU A 1006 -19.63 3.77 -34.53
CA LEU A 1006 -19.67 2.35 -34.86
C LEU A 1006 -20.27 1.56 -33.68
N THR A 1007 -21.56 1.76 -33.44
CA THR A 1007 -22.32 1.16 -32.34
C THR A 1007 -23.65 0.57 -32.83
N GLN A 1008 -24.41 0.02 -31.89
CA GLN A 1008 -25.78 -0.40 -32.06
C GLN A 1008 -26.71 0.39 -31.16
N LEU A 1009 -27.86 0.80 -31.70
CA LEU A 1009 -28.89 1.54 -30.98
C LEU A 1009 -30.10 0.64 -30.75
N LYS A 1010 -30.47 0.43 -29.49
CA LYS A 1010 -31.68 -0.31 -29.14
C LYS A 1010 -32.89 0.59 -29.31
N VAL A 1011 -33.88 0.16 -30.09
CA VAL A 1011 -35.11 0.91 -30.32
C VAL A 1011 -36.30 0.15 -29.75
N LYS A 1012 -37.20 0.88 -29.08
CA LYS A 1012 -38.42 0.36 -28.47
C LYS A 1012 -39.58 1.32 -28.72
N VAL A 1013 -40.77 0.77 -28.95
CA VAL A 1013 -42.03 1.52 -28.95
C VAL A 1013 -42.72 1.39 -27.58
N ARG A 1014 -43.30 2.48 -27.09
CA ARG A 1014 -44.26 2.50 -25.99
C ARG A 1014 -45.55 3.16 -26.45
N GLN A 1015 -46.67 2.62 -25.99
CA GLN A 1015 -47.99 3.12 -26.33
C GLN A 1015 -48.75 3.43 -25.04
N ASN A 1016 -49.35 4.60 -24.97
CA ASN A 1016 -50.17 5.02 -23.83
C ASN A 1016 -51.45 5.66 -24.35
N SER A 1017 -52.61 5.05 -24.08
CA SER A 1017 -53.89 5.56 -24.54
C SER A 1017 -55.01 5.33 -23.53
N PHE A 1018 -55.88 6.33 -23.37
CA PHE A 1018 -57.06 6.26 -22.51
C PHE A 1018 -58.31 6.81 -23.21
N PRO A 1019 -59.36 5.98 -23.47
CA PRO A 1019 -59.39 4.54 -23.24
C PRO A 1019 -58.38 3.81 -24.15
N LYS A 1020 -58.10 2.53 -23.87
CA LYS A 1020 -57.10 1.76 -24.62
C LYS A 1020 -57.48 1.66 -26.11
N VAL A 1021 -56.66 2.25 -26.97
CA VAL A 1021 -56.75 2.21 -28.45
C VAL A 1021 -55.50 1.51 -29.00
N ASP A 1022 -55.66 0.70 -30.04
CA ASP A 1022 -54.54 0.05 -30.72
C ASP A 1022 -53.85 1.04 -31.65
N LEU A 1023 -52.58 1.33 -31.35
CA LEU A 1023 -51.73 2.27 -32.10
C LEU A 1023 -50.69 1.45 -32.87
N LYS A 1024 -50.54 1.72 -34.16
CA LYS A 1024 -49.57 1.03 -35.03
C LYS A 1024 -48.62 2.03 -35.65
N LEU A 1025 -47.33 1.82 -35.44
CA LEU A 1025 -46.29 2.54 -36.15
C LEU A 1025 -46.28 2.03 -37.61
N GLU A 1026 -46.34 2.91 -38.59
CA GLU A 1026 -46.20 2.59 -40.02
C GLU A 1026 -44.80 2.90 -40.53
N GLY A 1027 -44.13 3.89 -39.92
CA GLY A 1027 -42.76 4.24 -40.25
C GLY A 1027 -42.19 5.27 -39.29
N ALA A 1028 -40.87 5.38 -39.27
CA ALA A 1028 -40.17 6.47 -38.59
C ALA A 1028 -38.85 6.79 -39.29
N ARG A 1029 -38.49 8.08 -39.32
CA ARG A 1029 -37.16 8.57 -39.72
C ARG A 1029 -36.37 9.04 -38.51
N ILE A 1030 -35.14 8.56 -38.41
CA ILE A 1030 -34.22 8.82 -37.32
C ILE A 1030 -33.02 9.56 -37.88
N ARG A 1031 -32.84 10.82 -37.50
CA ARG A 1031 -31.68 11.64 -37.82
C ARG A 1031 -30.60 11.42 -36.76
N ILE A 1032 -29.39 11.10 -37.21
CA ILE A 1032 -28.20 10.96 -36.37
C ILE A 1032 -27.28 12.13 -36.69
N VAL A 1033 -26.99 12.96 -35.68
CA VAL A 1033 -25.99 14.03 -35.74
C VAL A 1033 -24.70 13.49 -35.13
N TYR A 1034 -23.60 13.59 -35.85
CA TYR A 1034 -22.33 13.03 -35.44
C TYR A 1034 -21.16 13.92 -35.82
N ASP A 1035 -20.09 13.84 -35.03
CA ASP A 1035 -18.81 14.44 -35.33
C ASP A 1035 -17.87 13.39 -35.93
N TYR A 1036 -16.93 13.82 -36.77
CA TYR A 1036 -15.95 12.94 -37.42
C TYR A 1036 -14.66 13.71 -37.78
N ASN A 1037 -13.58 12.96 -37.99
CA ASN A 1037 -12.34 13.43 -38.58
C ASN A 1037 -12.21 12.86 -40.00
N ILE A 1038 -11.50 13.58 -40.87
CA ILE A 1038 -11.16 13.11 -42.23
C ILE A 1038 -9.71 12.62 -42.20
N PHE A 1039 -9.44 11.53 -42.93
CA PHE A 1039 -8.10 10.96 -43.10
C PHE A 1039 -7.13 11.87 -43.86
#